data_AF-A0A317DVC2-F1
#
_entry.id   AF-A0A317DVC2-F1
#
_cell.length_a   1.000
_cell.length_b   1.000
_cell.length_c   1.000
_cell.angle_alpha   90.00
_cell.angle_beta   90.00
_cell.angle_gamma   90.00
#
_symmetry.space_group_name_H-M   'P 1'
#
loop_
_entity.id
_entity.type
_entity.pdbx_description
1 polymer ?
#
loop_
_entity_poly.entity_id
_entity_poly.type
_entity_poly.pdbx_seq_one_letter_code
_entity_poly.pdbx_strand_id
1 'polypeptide(L)'
;MGIGGKVSVFAAIAVMAILFNNLTAVAAVRGVLIGVADYVAGGARLEGPPNDIVLMYRMLLDRGVIPEDITVLADRLPPDAGSVVASASPTNGNIVAALSRAANQARPGDTLVLYFSGHGSQQPARPGDPNEPDGLDEIFLPVDAGAADPATGIVPDALTDDEIGQAIDGIRAKGALVWAIFDSCNSGTLTRQGGTGGGLRMIPAPPSGGRPQHAPGGPTDPIVETELERPGQGGYVGFFAARSDQPTWEQPLPPEADESSRRVHGPLTFVLTRALARRPAQSYRELSVAVFDGYDRLRVQGRRPVPVPYFDGDLDRPVFGTEIARGRGVPVERLDEAMALLHAGIIDGVANGMAVRLRPVVPESGMAQLPATVEKVGTTRSVLAISGPVPPSFPFTLVADLPEVPARRRFNLSAPVAAAGDEAYLVAAQAAFERATRDGGEDRGFLFVGLPAGDSSADIALRVEGRNIVLLPSSMTWGPPPSQGPDRRRFKTATLDGGTEAAAAALVRSAIELAQGLNVLDVAARMVEQSSVRINVRAFRLPAGQAPSVVPPDAYQCAQTPGDRLPLGAQPLDDLDIPTFRHCDALYLQLRNEDRWPVDLSAFYIDSLGCAAPLLSTGRGFRLEPGKTRILKVTVNTWSASRGGPSTTGIERLVLLGSARQSPLEDAVAYSFVGLVPRCNEAGNLPPANAESRGSVTGFRRMMLEAAGYAPVTRSGLAVPLEEKIFAHIARLRLLPPGGGE
;
A
#
# COMPACT_ATOMS: atom_id res chain seq x y z
N MET A 1 71.81 -5.75 -13.86
CA MET A 1 70.71 -6.75 -13.89
C MET A 1 69.89 -6.56 -12.63
N GLY A 2 68.57 -6.33 -12.74
CA GLY A 2 67.63 -6.54 -11.63
C GLY A 2 67.03 -5.31 -10.96
N ILE A 3 65.98 -4.70 -11.54
CA ILE A 3 64.88 -4.02 -10.80
C ILE A 3 63.48 -4.29 -11.45
N GLY A 4 63.39 -4.94 -12.62
CA GLY A 4 62.11 -5.07 -13.35
C GLY A 4 61.10 -6.13 -12.87
N GLY A 5 61.43 -6.96 -11.88
CA GLY A 5 60.62 -8.14 -11.54
C GLY A 5 59.55 -7.97 -10.45
N LYS A 6 59.65 -6.94 -9.60
CA LYS A 6 58.79 -6.83 -8.40
C LYS A 6 57.52 -5.99 -8.59
N VAL A 7 57.49 -5.09 -9.57
CA VAL A 7 56.33 -4.20 -9.80
C VAL A 7 55.17 -4.93 -10.48
N SER A 8 55.46 -5.93 -11.33
CA SER A 8 54.42 -6.66 -12.07
C SER A 8 53.59 -7.60 -11.20
N VAL A 9 54.14 -8.13 -10.11
CA VAL A 9 53.43 -9.05 -9.21
C VAL A 9 52.48 -8.29 -8.28
N PHE A 10 52.88 -7.11 -7.78
CA PHE A 10 52.00 -6.28 -6.96
C PHE A 10 50.83 -5.68 -7.76
N ALA A 11 51.06 -5.28 -9.01
CA ALA A 11 49.99 -4.82 -9.89
C ALA A 11 49.01 -5.95 -10.24
N ALA A 12 49.50 -7.17 -10.49
CA ALA A 12 48.65 -8.32 -10.77
C ALA A 12 47.80 -8.76 -9.56
N ILE A 13 48.37 -8.71 -8.34
CA ILE A 13 47.64 -9.00 -7.09
C ILE A 13 46.61 -7.91 -6.79
N ALA A 14 46.94 -6.63 -7.01
CA ALA A 14 46.01 -5.52 -6.84
C ALA A 14 44.85 -5.57 -7.86
N VAL A 15 45.12 -5.92 -9.12
CA VAL A 15 44.08 -6.11 -10.15
C VAL A 15 43.23 -7.34 -9.84
N MET A 16 43.80 -8.44 -9.35
CA MET A 16 42.99 -9.58 -8.86
C MET A 16 42.14 -9.20 -7.64
N ALA A 17 42.66 -8.43 -6.67
CA ALA A 17 41.88 -7.98 -5.52
C ALA A 17 40.74 -7.01 -5.92
N ILE A 18 40.95 -6.16 -6.93
CA ILE A 18 39.92 -5.28 -7.49
C ILE A 18 38.88 -6.08 -8.31
N LEU A 19 39.28 -7.17 -8.97
CA LEU A 19 38.37 -8.07 -9.68
C LEU A 19 37.57 -8.98 -8.73
N PHE A 20 38.12 -9.36 -7.57
CA PHE A 20 37.40 -10.11 -6.53
C PHE A 20 36.47 -9.24 -5.69
N ASN A 21 36.78 -7.95 -5.47
CA ASN A 21 35.90 -7.02 -4.73
C ASN A 21 34.72 -6.49 -5.56
N ASN A 22 34.66 -6.77 -6.86
CA ASN A 22 33.52 -6.47 -7.74
C ASN A 22 32.71 -7.72 -8.12
N LEU A 23 32.83 -8.81 -7.34
CA LEU A 23 31.73 -9.77 -7.24
C LEU A 23 30.59 -9.01 -6.55
N THR A 24 29.69 -8.44 -7.33
CA THR A 24 28.35 -8.09 -6.84
C THR A 24 27.85 -9.32 -6.09
N ALA A 25 27.76 -9.22 -4.76
CA ALA A 25 27.25 -10.31 -3.94
C ALA A 25 25.86 -10.63 -4.50
N VAL A 26 25.71 -11.84 -5.06
CA VAL A 26 24.42 -12.32 -5.54
C VAL A 26 23.49 -12.31 -4.34
N ALA A 27 22.36 -11.61 -4.46
CA ALA A 27 21.33 -11.58 -3.43
C ALA A 27 21.00 -13.02 -3.00
N ALA A 28 21.17 -13.32 -1.71
CA ALA A 28 20.97 -14.67 -1.19
C ALA A 28 19.48 -14.91 -0.94
N VAL A 29 19.05 -16.17 -1.11
CA VAL A 29 17.74 -16.63 -0.67
C VAL A 29 17.93 -17.53 0.53
N ARG A 30 17.26 -17.22 1.64
CA ARG A 30 17.30 -18.00 2.89
C ARG A 30 15.90 -18.46 3.27
N GLY A 31 15.79 -19.61 3.94
CA GLY A 31 14.52 -20.16 4.41
C GLY A 31 14.51 -20.39 5.92
N VAL A 32 13.42 -20.04 6.58
CA VAL A 32 13.09 -20.49 7.95
C VAL A 32 11.74 -21.19 7.87
N LEU A 33 11.76 -22.51 7.99
CA LEU A 33 10.59 -23.38 7.87
C LEU A 33 10.17 -23.89 9.24
N ILE A 34 8.95 -23.56 9.67
CA ILE A 34 8.41 -23.85 11.01
C ILE A 34 7.16 -24.71 10.86
N GLY A 35 7.20 -25.95 11.36
CA GLY A 35 6.10 -26.91 11.28
C GLY A 35 5.81 -27.53 12.63
N VAL A 36 4.59 -27.35 13.15
CA VAL A 36 4.21 -27.80 14.49
C VAL A 36 3.05 -28.78 14.43
N ALA A 37 3.22 -29.98 14.98
CA ALA A 37 2.22 -31.06 14.97
C ALA A 37 1.87 -31.64 16.35
N ASP A 38 2.74 -31.53 17.37
CA ASP A 38 2.62 -32.16 18.70
C ASP A 38 2.59 -31.19 19.88
N TYR A 39 1.43 -30.56 20.08
CA TYR A 39 1.23 -29.60 21.16
C TYR A 39 1.26 -30.24 22.56
N VAL A 40 2.16 -29.76 23.42
CA VAL A 40 2.34 -30.27 24.80
C VAL A 40 1.08 -30.08 25.66
N ALA A 41 0.37 -28.96 25.49
CA ALA A 41 -0.79 -28.61 26.31
C ALA A 41 -2.11 -29.32 25.96
N GLY A 42 -2.11 -30.26 25.00
CA GLY A 42 -3.28 -31.09 24.70
C GLY A 42 -4.27 -30.53 23.67
N GLY A 43 -3.77 -29.92 22.59
CA GLY A 43 -4.56 -29.56 21.40
C GLY A 43 -4.80 -30.73 20.42
N ALA A 44 -5.62 -30.51 19.39
CA ALA A 44 -5.85 -31.53 18.36
C ALA A 44 -4.59 -31.73 17.51
N ARG A 45 -3.89 -32.84 17.70
CA ARG A 45 -2.73 -33.22 16.88
C ARG A 45 -3.01 -33.05 15.38
N LEU A 46 -2.05 -32.45 14.68
CA LEU A 46 -2.06 -32.32 13.23
C LEU A 46 -1.17 -33.37 12.56
N GLU A 47 -1.51 -33.75 11.33
CA GLU A 47 -0.72 -34.67 10.50
C GLU A 47 0.00 -33.96 9.35
N GLY A 48 -0.51 -32.81 8.91
CA GLY A 48 -0.04 -32.09 7.72
C GLY A 48 1.28 -31.32 7.88
N PRO A 49 1.53 -30.57 8.98
CA PRO A 49 2.69 -29.69 9.08
C PRO A 49 4.05 -30.35 8.79
N PRO A 50 4.35 -31.58 9.27
CA PRO A 50 5.62 -32.23 8.95
C PRO A 50 5.74 -32.59 7.45
N ASN A 51 4.63 -32.96 6.80
CA ASN A 51 4.61 -33.24 5.36
C ASN A 51 4.75 -31.94 4.55
N ASP A 52 4.16 -30.85 5.03
CA ASP A 52 4.23 -29.53 4.42
C ASP A 52 5.67 -28.96 4.45
N ILE A 53 6.40 -29.16 5.56
CA ILE A 53 7.83 -28.82 5.67
C ILE A 53 8.65 -29.53 4.60
N VAL A 54 8.37 -30.82 4.34
CA VAL A 54 9.07 -31.57 3.29
C VAL A 54 8.79 -30.98 1.90
N LEU A 55 7.55 -30.57 1.61
CA LEU A 55 7.21 -29.92 0.34
C LEU A 55 7.91 -28.58 0.17
N MET A 56 7.89 -27.73 1.19
CA MET A 56 8.54 -26.42 1.16
C MET A 56 10.06 -26.53 1.04
N TYR A 57 10.68 -27.44 1.79
CA TYR A 57 12.11 -27.67 1.72
C TYR A 57 12.55 -28.09 0.32
N ARG A 58 11.85 -29.06 -0.29
CA ARG A 58 12.14 -29.51 -1.67
C ARG A 58 11.93 -28.39 -2.69
N MET A 59 10.84 -27.62 -2.55
CA MET A 59 10.60 -26.47 -3.43
C MET A 59 11.74 -25.44 -3.37
N LEU A 60 12.28 -25.14 -2.18
CA LEU A 60 13.43 -24.24 -2.05
C LEU A 60 14.67 -24.81 -2.74
N LEU A 61 14.97 -26.10 -2.57
CA LEU A 61 16.09 -26.75 -3.25
C LEU A 61 15.94 -26.74 -4.77
N ASP A 62 14.75 -27.06 -5.28
CA ASP A 62 14.45 -27.08 -6.72
C ASP A 62 14.61 -25.68 -7.35
N ARG A 63 14.52 -24.62 -6.54
CA ARG A 63 14.74 -23.22 -6.93
C ARG A 63 16.16 -22.73 -6.67
N GLY A 64 17.09 -23.62 -6.32
CA GLY A 64 18.51 -23.32 -6.17
C GLY A 64 18.92 -22.76 -4.80
N VAL A 65 18.04 -22.81 -3.79
CA VAL A 65 18.45 -22.54 -2.41
C VAL A 65 19.28 -23.71 -1.90
N ILE A 66 20.43 -23.43 -1.30
CA ILE A 66 21.29 -24.48 -0.76
C ILE A 66 20.81 -24.91 0.65
N PRO A 67 21.01 -26.18 1.04
CA PRO A 67 20.60 -26.69 2.36
C PRO A 67 21.07 -25.83 3.54
N GLU A 68 22.27 -25.26 3.47
CA GLU A 68 22.90 -24.46 4.53
C GLU A 68 22.17 -23.13 4.79
N ASP A 69 21.41 -22.64 3.81
CA ASP A 69 20.60 -21.42 3.91
C ASP A 69 19.15 -21.72 4.33
N ILE A 70 18.81 -22.97 4.65
CA ILE A 70 17.47 -23.38 5.10
C ILE A 70 17.54 -23.87 6.56
N THR A 71 16.92 -23.13 7.47
CA THR A 71 16.68 -23.55 8.86
C THR A 71 15.33 -24.24 8.96
N VAL A 72 15.30 -25.46 9.50
CA VAL A 72 14.06 -26.23 9.70
C VAL A 72 13.80 -26.40 11.19
N LEU A 73 12.68 -25.86 11.67
CA LEU A 73 12.15 -26.06 13.01
C LEU A 73 10.87 -26.90 12.88
N ALA A 74 10.98 -28.21 13.14
CA ALA A 74 9.84 -29.10 12.94
C ALA A 74 9.86 -30.26 13.92
N ASP A 75 8.68 -30.71 14.32
CA ASP A 75 8.48 -31.96 15.04
C ASP A 75 7.88 -33.03 14.11
N ARG A 76 8.02 -34.30 14.51
CA ARG A 76 7.41 -35.45 13.81
C ARG A 76 7.65 -35.54 12.30
N LEU A 77 8.83 -35.14 11.80
CA LEU A 77 9.20 -35.36 10.40
C LEU A 77 9.03 -36.84 10.02
N PRO A 78 8.44 -37.13 8.86
CA PRO A 78 8.16 -38.51 8.47
C PRO A 78 9.47 -39.27 8.18
N PRO A 79 9.53 -40.61 8.37
CA PRO A 79 10.75 -41.39 8.13
C PRO A 79 11.29 -41.29 6.70
N ASP A 80 10.43 -40.98 5.74
CA ASP A 80 10.75 -40.82 4.32
C ASP A 80 10.91 -39.34 3.88
N ALA A 81 11.18 -38.44 4.83
CA ALA A 81 11.45 -37.03 4.56
C ALA A 81 12.65 -36.78 3.61
N GLY A 82 13.52 -37.77 3.42
CA GLY A 82 14.68 -37.67 2.53
C GLY A 82 15.82 -36.90 3.19
N SER A 83 16.32 -35.85 2.54
CA SER A 83 17.43 -35.03 3.04
C SER A 83 17.03 -33.97 4.08
N VAL A 84 15.74 -33.87 4.43
CA VAL A 84 15.25 -32.88 5.40
C VAL A 84 15.66 -33.29 6.80
N VAL A 85 16.39 -32.41 7.50
CA VAL A 85 16.80 -32.60 8.90
C VAL A 85 16.33 -31.41 9.71
N ALA A 86 15.58 -31.67 10.78
CA ALA A 86 15.18 -30.63 11.72
C ALA A 86 16.43 -30.09 12.45
N SER A 87 16.63 -28.78 12.37
CA SER A 87 17.71 -28.07 13.07
C SER A 87 17.44 -27.99 14.57
N ALA A 88 16.17 -27.84 14.97
CA ALA A 88 15.72 -27.87 16.37
C ALA A 88 14.20 -28.12 16.45
N SER A 89 13.71 -28.37 17.68
CA SER A 89 12.27 -28.42 17.98
C SER A 89 11.62 -27.03 17.80
N PRO A 90 10.39 -26.91 17.28
CA PRO A 90 9.74 -25.62 17.02
C PRO A 90 9.11 -25.03 18.30
N THR A 91 9.95 -24.78 19.30
CA THR A 91 9.59 -24.06 20.53
C THR A 91 9.60 -22.56 20.31
N ASN A 92 8.88 -21.80 21.15
CA ASN A 92 8.86 -20.33 21.09
C ASN A 92 10.28 -19.77 21.03
N GLY A 93 11.13 -20.15 21.99
CA GLY A 93 12.51 -19.67 22.07
C GLY A 93 13.36 -20.03 20.84
N ASN A 94 13.16 -21.21 20.24
CA ASN A 94 13.90 -21.60 19.03
C ASN A 94 13.44 -20.84 17.79
N ILE A 95 12.13 -20.58 17.68
CA ILE A 95 11.55 -19.78 16.59
C ILE A 95 12.07 -18.33 16.67
N VAL A 96 11.95 -17.69 17.84
CA VAL A 96 12.47 -16.33 18.07
C VAL A 96 13.96 -16.23 17.79
N ALA A 97 14.74 -17.22 18.23
CA ALA A 97 16.17 -17.26 17.96
C ALA A 97 16.48 -17.43 16.46
N ALA A 98 15.70 -18.22 15.72
CA ALA A 98 15.87 -18.38 14.27
C ALA A 98 15.53 -17.09 13.51
N LEU A 99 14.43 -16.43 13.85
CA LEU A 99 14.05 -15.14 13.28
C LEU A 99 15.12 -14.06 13.55
N SER A 100 15.63 -14.01 14.78
CA SER A 100 16.72 -13.10 15.17
C SER A 100 18.01 -13.38 14.39
N ARG A 101 18.37 -14.66 14.18
CA ARG A 101 19.52 -15.04 13.34
C ARG A 101 19.32 -14.61 11.89
N ALA A 102 18.13 -14.80 11.34
CA ALA A 102 17.81 -14.39 9.98
C ALA A 102 17.93 -12.87 9.81
N ALA A 103 17.41 -12.07 10.76
CA ALA A 103 17.55 -10.62 10.77
C ALA A 103 19.02 -10.16 10.81
N ASN A 104 19.86 -10.86 11.57
CA ASN A 104 21.29 -10.55 11.68
C ASN A 104 22.11 -10.93 10.44
N GLN A 105 21.65 -11.91 9.67
CA GLN A 105 22.31 -12.37 8.45
C GLN A 105 21.84 -11.64 7.19
N ALA A 106 20.65 -11.03 7.23
CA ALA A 106 20.04 -10.35 6.10
C ALA A 106 20.90 -9.18 5.58
N ARG A 107 21.04 -9.11 4.26
CA ARG A 107 21.71 -8.03 3.53
C ARG A 107 20.76 -7.36 2.54
N PRO A 108 21.04 -6.11 2.11
CA PRO A 108 20.25 -5.46 1.09
C PRO A 108 20.14 -6.31 -0.18
N GLY A 109 18.92 -6.54 -0.65
CA GLY A 109 18.62 -7.35 -1.83
C GLY A 109 18.34 -8.83 -1.55
N ASP A 110 18.69 -9.37 -0.38
CA ASP A 110 18.39 -10.76 -0.02
C ASP A 110 16.87 -11.03 0.00
N THR A 111 16.47 -12.30 -0.16
CA THR A 111 15.10 -12.76 0.07
C THR A 111 15.07 -13.76 1.21
N LEU A 112 14.25 -13.50 2.22
CA LEU A 112 13.98 -14.42 3.31
C LEU A 112 12.58 -15.03 3.17
N VAL A 113 12.51 -16.35 3.04
CA VAL A 113 11.26 -17.12 3.06
C VAL A 113 10.98 -17.55 4.50
N LEU A 114 9.94 -16.98 5.11
CA LEU A 114 9.43 -17.38 6.41
C LEU A 114 8.18 -18.23 6.20
N TYR A 115 8.17 -19.44 6.71
CA TYR A 115 7.08 -20.39 6.49
C TYR A 115 6.60 -20.97 7.81
N PHE A 116 5.30 -20.89 8.06
CA PHE A 116 4.63 -21.38 9.26
C PHE A 116 3.53 -22.37 8.88
N SER A 117 3.52 -23.55 9.50
CA SER A 117 2.46 -24.55 9.37
C SER A 117 2.15 -25.14 10.74
N GLY A 118 0.88 -25.10 11.14
CA GLY A 118 0.46 -25.51 12.48
C GLY A 118 -0.88 -24.88 12.88
N HIS A 119 -1.17 -24.90 14.17
CA HIS A 119 -2.27 -24.16 14.78
C HIS A 119 -1.97 -22.67 14.91
N GLY A 120 -3.01 -21.89 14.65
CA GLY A 120 -3.15 -20.57 15.25
C GLY A 120 -4.46 -20.46 16.04
N SER A 121 -4.58 -19.37 16.79
CA SER A 121 -5.68 -19.04 17.69
C SER A 121 -5.78 -17.53 17.84
N GLN A 122 -6.69 -17.05 18.68
CA GLN A 122 -6.75 -15.66 19.14
C GLN A 122 -6.63 -15.62 20.67
N GLN A 123 -6.11 -14.52 21.19
CA GLN A 123 -6.12 -14.20 22.61
C GLN A 123 -6.50 -12.72 22.82
N PRO A 124 -6.91 -12.29 24.02
CA PRO A 124 -7.21 -10.88 24.26
C PRO A 124 -5.98 -9.98 24.02
N ALA A 125 -6.17 -8.94 23.20
CA ALA A 125 -5.15 -7.92 22.96
C ALA A 125 -4.94 -7.04 24.19
N ARG A 126 -3.87 -6.25 24.15
CA ARG A 126 -3.63 -5.24 25.20
C ARG A 126 -4.75 -4.20 25.21
N PRO A 127 -5.27 -3.78 26.39
CA PRO A 127 -6.32 -2.77 26.45
C PRO A 127 -5.90 -1.46 25.76
N GLY A 128 -6.67 -1.05 24.75
CA GLY A 128 -6.44 0.19 24.01
C GLY A 128 -5.42 0.06 22.88
N ASP A 129 -5.07 -1.16 22.46
CA ASP A 129 -4.24 -1.36 21.28
C ASP A 129 -4.91 -0.76 20.03
N PRO A 130 -4.30 0.23 19.35
CA PRO A 130 -4.87 0.81 18.14
C PRO A 130 -4.86 -0.13 16.94
N ASN A 131 -4.06 -1.20 17.01
CA ASN A 131 -3.87 -2.18 15.96
C ASN A 131 -4.98 -3.25 15.96
N GLU A 132 -5.54 -3.54 17.15
CA GLU A 132 -6.57 -4.55 17.35
C GLU A 132 -7.95 -3.95 17.65
N PRO A 133 -8.69 -3.48 16.62
CA PRO A 133 -9.98 -2.81 16.81
C PRO A 133 -11.08 -3.74 17.34
N ASP A 134 -10.93 -5.06 17.18
CA ASP A 134 -11.82 -6.07 17.77
C ASP A 134 -11.36 -6.53 19.18
N GLY A 135 -10.18 -6.08 19.62
CA GLY A 135 -9.58 -6.35 20.92
C GLY A 135 -8.96 -7.73 21.07
N LEU A 136 -8.60 -8.41 19.98
CA LEU A 136 -7.99 -9.74 20.01
C LEU A 136 -6.66 -9.76 19.24
N ASP A 137 -5.59 -10.27 19.85
CA ASP A 137 -4.35 -10.59 19.14
C ASP A 137 -4.50 -11.94 18.44
N GLU A 138 -3.85 -12.05 17.29
CA GLU A 138 -3.74 -13.29 16.55
C GLU A 138 -2.43 -14.00 16.86
N ILE A 139 -2.53 -15.30 17.15
CA ILE A 139 -1.39 -16.05 17.68
C ILE A 139 -1.09 -17.31 16.89
N PHE A 140 0.20 -17.53 16.62
CA PHE A 140 0.73 -18.83 16.19
C PHE A 140 1.13 -19.62 17.43
N LEU A 141 0.89 -20.94 17.42
CA LEU A 141 1.22 -21.81 18.55
C LEU A 141 2.50 -22.62 18.27
N PRO A 142 3.61 -22.33 18.99
CA PRO A 142 4.76 -23.21 19.08
C PRO A 142 4.43 -24.55 19.77
N VAL A 143 5.35 -25.52 19.68
CA VAL A 143 5.15 -26.87 20.26
C VAL A 143 5.00 -26.85 21.79
N ASP A 144 5.65 -25.87 22.45
CA ASP A 144 5.65 -25.64 23.89
C ASP A 144 4.58 -24.65 24.35
N ALA A 145 3.69 -24.20 23.45
CA ALA A 145 2.57 -23.35 23.83
C ALA A 145 1.71 -24.01 24.92
N GLY A 146 1.42 -23.23 25.96
CA GLY A 146 0.63 -23.65 27.11
C GLY A 146 -0.87 -23.71 26.82
N ALA A 147 -1.64 -24.18 27.81
CA ALA A 147 -3.09 -24.02 27.78
C ALA A 147 -3.43 -22.55 28.09
N ALA A 148 -4.49 -22.04 27.47
CA ALA A 148 -4.96 -20.68 27.74
C ALA A 148 -5.31 -20.52 29.23
N ASP A 149 -4.83 -19.44 29.83
CA ASP A 149 -5.15 -19.08 31.21
C ASP A 149 -6.66 -18.82 31.34
N PRO A 150 -7.40 -19.55 32.20
CA PRO A 150 -8.84 -19.37 32.34
C PRO A 150 -9.27 -17.97 32.82
N ALA A 151 -8.40 -17.23 33.51
CA ALA A 151 -8.69 -15.91 34.04
C ALA A 151 -8.43 -14.80 33.01
N THR A 152 -7.36 -14.92 32.23
CA THR A 152 -6.90 -13.86 31.31
C THR A 152 -7.17 -14.17 29.84
N GLY A 153 -7.38 -15.43 29.48
CA GLY A 153 -7.50 -15.90 28.10
C GLY A 153 -6.17 -15.93 27.33
N ILE A 154 -5.06 -15.56 27.97
CA ILE A 154 -3.72 -15.51 27.36
C ILE A 154 -3.16 -16.92 27.22
N VAL A 155 -2.52 -17.20 26.08
CA VAL A 155 -1.85 -18.47 25.82
C VAL A 155 -0.36 -18.31 26.09
N PRO A 156 0.20 -18.96 27.14
CA PRO A 156 1.63 -18.90 27.42
C PRO A 156 2.45 -19.45 26.24
N ASP A 157 3.60 -18.81 25.96
CA ASP A 157 4.55 -19.20 24.92
C ASP A 157 3.98 -19.22 23.48
N ALA A 158 2.79 -18.66 23.26
CA ALA A 158 2.32 -18.33 21.92
C ALA A 158 3.14 -17.18 21.32
N LEU A 159 3.18 -17.09 19.99
CA LEU A 159 3.76 -15.96 19.27
C LEU A 159 2.64 -15.08 18.74
N THR A 160 2.62 -13.80 19.11
CA THR A 160 1.65 -12.86 18.54
C THR A 160 2.07 -12.41 17.15
N ASP A 161 1.09 -12.02 16.35
CA ASP A 161 1.27 -11.39 15.06
C ASP A 161 2.13 -10.11 15.14
N ASP A 162 2.00 -9.34 16.23
CA ASP A 162 2.87 -8.21 16.61
C ASP A 162 4.36 -8.61 16.72
N GLU A 163 4.65 -9.70 17.44
CA GLU A 163 6.02 -10.20 17.63
C GLU A 163 6.61 -10.70 16.30
N ILE A 164 5.80 -11.40 15.52
CA ILE A 164 6.18 -11.87 14.18
C ILE A 164 6.40 -10.67 13.24
N GLY A 165 5.52 -9.68 13.30
CA GLY A 165 5.60 -8.42 12.57
C GLY A 165 6.87 -7.63 12.87
N GLN A 166 7.21 -7.49 14.15
CA GLN A 166 8.44 -6.85 14.59
C GLN A 166 9.68 -7.59 14.07
N ALA A 167 9.67 -8.92 14.08
CA ALA A 167 10.77 -9.71 13.53
C ALA A 167 10.93 -9.49 12.02
N ILE A 168 9.82 -9.50 11.27
CA ILE A 168 9.78 -9.19 9.83
C ILE A 168 10.34 -7.80 9.56
N ASP A 169 9.93 -6.80 10.33
CA ASP A 169 10.42 -5.42 10.17
C ASP A 169 11.91 -5.28 10.48
N GLY A 170 12.42 -6.04 11.45
CA GLY A 170 13.86 -6.13 11.74
C GLY A 170 14.68 -6.65 10.56
N ILE A 171 14.15 -7.61 9.81
CA ILE A 171 14.77 -8.14 8.59
C ILE A 171 14.67 -7.12 7.45
N ARG A 172 13.48 -6.56 7.23
CA ARG A 172 13.24 -5.55 6.20
C ARG A 172 14.10 -4.31 6.40
N ALA A 173 14.36 -3.91 7.64
CA ALA A 173 15.26 -2.79 7.96
C ALA A 173 16.69 -2.98 7.43
N LYS A 174 17.10 -4.21 7.07
CA LYS A 174 18.38 -4.52 6.40
C LYS A 174 18.33 -4.41 4.89
N GLY A 175 17.18 -4.08 4.29
CA GLY A 175 16.99 -4.00 2.85
C GLY A 175 16.63 -5.34 2.18
N ALA A 176 16.30 -6.37 2.95
CA ALA A 176 15.92 -7.70 2.45
C ALA A 176 14.40 -7.80 2.21
N LEU A 177 14.00 -8.51 1.16
CA LEU A 177 12.60 -8.91 0.93
C LEU A 177 12.24 -10.04 1.90
N VAL A 178 11.10 -9.93 2.58
CA VAL A 178 10.54 -11.03 3.36
C VAL A 178 9.31 -11.58 2.64
N TRP A 179 9.32 -12.87 2.33
CA TRP A 179 8.13 -13.60 1.91
C TRP A 179 7.65 -14.50 3.06
N ALA A 180 6.61 -14.07 3.75
CA ALA A 180 5.99 -14.81 4.84
C ALA A 180 4.79 -15.62 4.35
N ILE A 181 4.72 -16.88 4.76
CA ILE A 181 3.69 -17.83 4.34
C ILE A 181 3.13 -18.49 5.60
N PHE A 182 1.82 -18.41 5.80
CA PHE A 182 1.12 -18.97 6.95
C PHE A 182 0.07 -19.98 6.47
N ASP A 183 0.35 -21.25 6.69
CA ASP A 183 -0.57 -22.37 6.51
C ASP A 183 -1.16 -22.82 7.86
N SER A 184 -1.70 -21.84 8.59
CA SER A 184 -2.36 -21.96 9.90
C SER A 184 -3.73 -21.24 9.90
N CYS A 185 -4.61 -21.54 10.88
CA CYS A 185 -5.87 -20.79 11.08
C CYS A 185 -5.65 -19.56 11.98
N ASN A 186 -6.43 -18.48 11.79
CA ASN A 186 -6.49 -17.33 12.70
C ASN A 186 -7.86 -17.09 13.38
N SER A 187 -8.88 -17.94 13.16
CA SER A 187 -10.26 -17.64 13.60
C SER A 187 -10.61 -18.11 15.03
N GLY A 188 -11.16 -17.20 15.83
CA GLY A 188 -11.67 -17.45 17.19
C GLY A 188 -13.14 -17.87 17.30
N THR A 189 -13.86 -18.14 16.20
CA THR A 189 -15.33 -18.39 16.25
C THR A 189 -15.75 -19.76 15.69
N LEU A 190 -15.81 -20.78 16.55
CA LEU A 190 -16.65 -21.96 16.35
C LEU A 190 -17.55 -22.19 17.57
N THR A 191 -18.71 -21.52 17.60
CA THR A 191 -19.81 -21.93 18.47
C THR A 191 -20.56 -23.11 17.82
N ARG A 192 -20.28 -24.31 18.34
CA ARG A 192 -21.12 -25.53 18.29
C ARG A 192 -21.60 -25.98 16.89
N GLN A 193 -20.87 -26.91 16.27
CA GLN A 193 -21.50 -28.09 15.63
C GLN A 193 -20.64 -29.33 15.85
N GLY A 194 -21.23 -30.34 16.49
CA GLY A 194 -20.58 -31.60 16.80
C GLY A 194 -20.36 -32.46 15.55
N GLY A 195 -19.10 -32.78 15.30
CA GLY A 195 -18.67 -33.81 14.37
C GLY A 195 -17.31 -34.32 14.81
N THR A 196 -17.28 -35.46 15.49
CA THR A 196 -16.04 -36.14 15.88
C THR A 196 -15.37 -36.74 14.64
N GLY A 197 -14.30 -36.10 14.16
CA GLY A 197 -13.40 -36.68 13.13
C GLY A 197 -12.97 -35.72 12.02
N GLY A 198 -12.04 -34.80 12.29
CA GLY A 198 -11.35 -34.03 11.25
C GLY A 198 -10.32 -33.07 11.84
N GLY A 199 -9.04 -33.22 11.47
CA GLY A 199 -7.91 -32.37 11.86
C GLY A 199 -8.10 -30.90 11.47
N LEU A 200 -8.74 -30.14 12.37
CA LEU A 200 -8.92 -28.70 12.25
C LEU A 200 -7.61 -28.03 12.68
N ARG A 201 -7.08 -27.07 11.90
CA ARG A 201 -5.85 -26.33 12.27
C ARG A 201 -6.11 -25.15 13.22
N MET A 202 -7.11 -25.26 14.09
CA MET A 202 -7.56 -24.21 15.02
C MET A 202 -7.81 -24.79 16.41
N ILE A 203 -7.47 -24.00 17.44
CA ILE A 203 -7.99 -24.19 18.80
C ILE A 203 -8.96 -23.03 19.10
N PRO A 204 -10.24 -23.28 19.45
CA PRO A 204 -11.16 -22.21 19.80
C PRO A 204 -10.68 -21.40 21.00
N ALA A 205 -10.90 -20.09 20.98
CA ALA A 205 -10.61 -19.21 22.11
C ALA A 205 -11.37 -19.68 23.38
N PRO A 206 -10.75 -19.62 24.57
CA PRO A 206 -11.43 -19.96 25.81
C PRO A 206 -12.62 -19.01 26.05
N PRO A 207 -13.73 -19.49 26.65
CA PRO A 207 -14.85 -18.64 27.03
C PRO A 207 -14.41 -17.67 28.13
N SER A 208 -14.14 -16.42 27.77
CA SER A 208 -13.84 -15.36 28.73
C SER A 208 -15.11 -15.02 29.53
N GLY A 209 -15.03 -15.22 30.84
CA GLY A 209 -16.08 -14.84 31.78
C GLY A 209 -16.23 -13.32 31.85
N GLY A 210 -17.23 -12.78 31.12
CA GLY A 210 -17.62 -11.37 31.19
C GLY A 210 -17.38 -10.58 29.91
N ARG A 211 -18.18 -10.83 28.88
CA ARG A 211 -18.29 -9.91 27.72
C ARG A 211 -19.26 -8.77 28.06
N PRO A 212 -18.91 -7.48 27.85
CA PRO A 212 -19.90 -6.53 27.34
C PRO A 212 -20.32 -7.01 25.94
N GLN A 213 -21.63 -7.10 25.71
CA GLN A 213 -22.21 -7.48 24.40
C GLN A 213 -21.73 -6.49 23.32
N HIS A 214 -20.67 -6.84 22.60
CA HIS A 214 -20.32 -6.20 21.34
C HIS A 214 -20.83 -7.08 20.20
N ALA A 215 -21.41 -6.44 19.19
CA ALA A 215 -21.92 -7.08 17.98
C ALA A 215 -20.79 -7.87 17.28
N PRO A 216 -21.11 -8.92 16.51
CA PRO A 216 -20.11 -9.65 15.74
C PRO A 216 -19.35 -8.66 14.86
N GLY A 217 -18.06 -8.48 15.15
CA GLY A 217 -17.18 -7.59 14.39
C GLY A 217 -17.19 -7.98 12.92
N GLY A 218 -17.22 -6.97 12.05
CA GLY A 218 -16.95 -7.17 10.63
C GLY A 218 -15.53 -7.72 10.41
N PRO A 219 -15.20 -8.17 9.19
CA PRO A 219 -13.92 -8.82 8.93
C PRO A 219 -12.76 -7.85 9.13
N THR A 220 -11.94 -8.11 10.15
CA THR A 220 -10.67 -7.44 10.43
C THR A 220 -9.55 -8.19 9.69
N ASP A 221 -8.90 -7.54 8.72
CA ASP A 221 -7.65 -8.00 8.07
C ASP A 221 -6.59 -6.91 8.41
N PRO A 222 -5.47 -7.24 9.08
CA PRO A 222 -4.45 -8.20 8.60
C PRO A 222 -3.93 -9.23 9.63
N ILE A 223 -3.50 -10.41 9.14
CA ILE A 223 -2.95 -11.55 9.91
C ILE A 223 -1.52 -11.32 10.45
N VAL A 224 -0.83 -10.29 9.95
CA VAL A 224 0.50 -9.86 10.41
C VAL A 224 0.60 -8.36 10.26
N GLU A 225 0.92 -7.69 11.35
CA GLU A 225 1.15 -6.27 11.37
C GLU A 225 2.59 -5.90 10.98
N THR A 226 2.78 -5.13 9.91
CA THR A 226 4.11 -4.65 9.51
C THR A 226 4.10 -3.14 9.28
N GLU A 227 5.22 -2.48 9.56
CA GLU A 227 5.35 -1.06 9.29
C GLU A 227 5.26 -0.76 7.78
N LEU A 228 4.64 0.40 7.47
CA LEU A 228 4.63 0.97 6.12
C LEU A 228 6.06 1.12 5.59
N GLU A 229 6.28 0.71 4.34
CA GLU A 229 7.59 0.78 3.68
C GLU A 229 8.20 2.18 3.76
N ARG A 230 9.44 2.25 4.28
CA ARG A 230 10.26 3.47 4.26
C ARG A 230 11.28 3.41 3.11
N PRO A 231 11.67 4.53 2.51
CA PRO A 231 12.72 4.55 1.49
C PRO A 231 14.00 3.86 2.00
N GLY A 232 14.47 2.83 1.28
CA GLY A 232 15.65 2.03 1.64
C GLY A 232 15.39 0.79 2.50
N GLN A 233 14.14 0.57 2.94
CA GLN A 233 13.71 -0.66 3.61
C GLN A 233 13.38 -1.75 2.57
N GLY A 234 13.61 -3.01 2.93
CA GLY A 234 13.25 -4.18 2.13
C GLY A 234 11.74 -4.44 2.10
N GLY A 235 11.29 -5.20 1.10
CA GLY A 235 9.86 -5.43 0.87
C GLY A 235 9.26 -6.53 1.75
N TYR A 236 7.94 -6.64 1.72
CA TYR A 236 7.19 -7.71 2.37
C TYR A 236 6.20 -8.33 1.40
N VAL A 237 6.03 -9.65 1.44
CA VAL A 237 4.95 -10.39 0.76
C VAL A 237 4.39 -11.41 1.74
N GLY A 238 3.08 -11.43 1.95
CA GLY A 238 2.38 -12.33 2.86
C GLY A 238 1.42 -13.26 2.11
N PHE A 239 1.48 -14.56 2.36
CA PHE A 239 0.59 -15.58 1.79
C PHE A 239 -0.09 -16.33 2.93
N PHE A 240 -1.43 -16.34 2.96
CA PHE A 240 -2.19 -16.86 4.10
C PHE A 240 -3.25 -17.84 3.62
N ALA A 241 -3.40 -18.96 4.35
CA ALA A 241 -4.27 -20.05 3.92
C ALA A 241 -5.76 -19.72 4.00
N ALA A 242 -6.13 -18.80 4.90
CA ALA A 242 -7.48 -18.31 5.12
C ALA A 242 -7.46 -16.90 5.72
N ARG A 243 -8.64 -16.27 5.75
CA ARG A 243 -8.91 -15.04 6.51
C ARG A 243 -9.08 -15.33 8.00
N SER A 244 -8.96 -14.31 8.85
CA SER A 244 -9.14 -14.41 10.31
C SER A 244 -10.53 -14.87 10.76
N ASP A 245 -11.52 -15.01 9.87
CA ASP A 245 -12.87 -15.51 10.18
C ASP A 245 -13.14 -16.94 9.67
N GLN A 246 -12.19 -17.58 8.97
CA GLN A 246 -12.39 -18.88 8.31
C GLN A 246 -11.49 -19.98 8.89
N PRO A 247 -12.02 -21.19 9.15
CA PRO A 247 -11.19 -22.34 9.51
C PRO A 247 -10.46 -22.92 8.29
N THR A 248 -9.23 -23.36 8.50
CA THR A 248 -8.46 -24.20 7.57
C THR A 248 -8.44 -25.65 8.04
N TRP A 249 -8.50 -26.56 7.07
CA TRP A 249 -8.50 -28.00 7.28
C TRP A 249 -7.27 -28.61 6.64
N GLU A 250 -6.65 -29.57 7.32
CA GLU A 250 -5.73 -30.47 6.64
C GLU A 250 -6.52 -31.56 5.89
N GLN A 251 -5.98 -31.99 4.75
CA GLN A 251 -6.65 -32.98 3.92
C GLN A 251 -5.67 -33.88 3.16
N PRO A 252 -6.04 -35.14 2.88
CA PRO A 252 -5.26 -36.02 2.01
C PRO A 252 -5.19 -35.47 0.58
N LEU A 253 -3.99 -35.16 0.09
CA LEU A 253 -3.72 -34.60 -1.23
C LEU A 253 -2.65 -35.43 -1.96
N PRO A 254 -2.67 -35.48 -3.31
CA PRO A 254 -3.68 -34.94 -4.22
C PRO A 254 -5.01 -35.73 -4.21
N PRO A 255 -6.18 -35.10 -4.49
CA PRO A 255 -7.44 -35.83 -4.60
C PRO A 255 -7.46 -36.83 -5.76
N GLU A 256 -6.69 -36.58 -6.82
CA GLU A 256 -6.58 -37.45 -7.99
C GLU A 256 -5.71 -38.70 -7.79
N ALA A 257 -4.90 -38.75 -6.73
CA ALA A 257 -4.00 -39.88 -6.47
C ALA A 257 -4.73 -41.05 -5.79
N ASP A 258 -4.16 -42.25 -5.86
CA ASP A 258 -4.66 -43.42 -5.13
C ASP A 258 -4.63 -43.17 -3.61
N GLU A 259 -5.65 -43.63 -2.88
CA GLU A 259 -5.82 -43.34 -1.45
C GLU A 259 -4.61 -43.73 -0.59
N SER A 260 -3.97 -44.86 -0.90
CA SER A 260 -2.75 -45.34 -0.22
C SER A 260 -1.51 -44.48 -0.47
N SER A 261 -1.53 -43.62 -1.48
CA SER A 261 -0.42 -42.73 -1.85
C SER A 261 -0.61 -41.29 -1.38
N ARG A 262 -1.81 -40.93 -0.89
CA ARG A 262 -2.12 -39.58 -0.41
C ARG A 262 -1.45 -39.31 0.92
N ARG A 263 -1.01 -38.07 1.10
CA ARG A 263 -0.55 -37.57 2.40
C ARG A 263 -1.38 -36.39 2.82
N VAL A 264 -1.54 -36.24 4.13
CA VAL A 264 -2.24 -35.09 4.70
C VAL A 264 -1.35 -33.87 4.55
N HIS A 265 -1.92 -32.80 3.99
CA HIS A 265 -1.24 -31.54 3.71
C HIS A 265 -2.15 -30.35 4.00
N GLY A 266 -1.52 -29.19 4.20
CA GLY A 266 -2.18 -27.90 4.13
C GLY A 266 -2.52 -27.53 2.68
N PRO A 267 -3.76 -27.07 2.38
CA PRO A 267 -4.14 -26.69 1.03
C PRO A 267 -3.26 -25.60 0.43
N LEU A 268 -2.82 -24.62 1.25
CA LEU A 268 -1.94 -23.54 0.78
C LEU A 268 -0.62 -24.10 0.31
N THR A 269 0.05 -24.87 1.16
CA THR A 269 1.38 -25.41 0.87
C THR A 269 1.36 -26.31 -0.34
N PHE A 270 0.38 -27.20 -0.43
CA PHE A 270 0.24 -28.12 -1.54
C PHE A 270 0.04 -27.40 -2.87
N VAL A 271 -0.88 -26.42 -2.91
CA VAL A 271 -1.15 -25.66 -4.14
C VAL A 271 0.03 -24.76 -4.50
N LEU A 272 0.59 -24.04 -3.53
CA LEU A 272 1.70 -23.11 -3.72
C LEU A 272 2.92 -23.79 -4.32
N THR A 273 3.34 -24.91 -3.75
CA THR A 273 4.52 -25.65 -4.22
C THR A 273 4.32 -26.22 -5.63
N ARG A 274 3.10 -26.68 -5.96
CA ARG A 274 2.76 -27.12 -7.33
C ARG A 274 2.70 -25.96 -8.33
N ALA A 275 2.21 -24.80 -7.91
CA ALA A 275 2.20 -23.59 -8.74
C ALA A 275 3.62 -23.14 -9.09
N LEU A 276 4.55 -23.20 -8.12
CA LEU A 276 5.97 -22.87 -8.36
C LEU A 276 6.73 -23.90 -9.18
N ALA A 277 6.32 -25.18 -9.15
CA ALA A 277 6.93 -26.24 -9.95
C ALA A 277 6.55 -26.19 -11.44
N ARG A 278 5.35 -25.66 -11.79
CA ARG A 278 4.79 -25.69 -13.16
C ARG A 278 4.94 -24.34 -13.87
N ARG A 279 6.11 -24.09 -14.46
CA ARG A 279 6.56 -22.83 -15.10
C ARG A 279 6.43 -21.62 -14.15
N PRO A 280 7.53 -20.92 -13.83
CA PRO A 280 7.52 -19.96 -12.75
C PRO A 280 6.58 -18.79 -13.05
N ALA A 281 5.59 -18.59 -12.18
CA ALA A 281 4.92 -17.29 -12.04
C ALA A 281 6.01 -16.21 -11.93
N GLN A 282 5.92 -15.17 -12.76
CA GLN A 282 7.01 -14.21 -12.85
C GLN A 282 7.04 -13.28 -11.65
N SER A 283 5.87 -12.99 -11.07
CA SER A 283 5.69 -12.17 -9.87
C SER A 283 4.85 -12.88 -8.80
N TYR A 284 4.90 -12.39 -7.57
CA TYR A 284 4.06 -12.89 -6.49
C TYR A 284 2.56 -12.69 -6.76
N ARG A 285 2.18 -11.71 -7.58
CA ARG A 285 0.80 -11.47 -8.03
C ARG A 285 0.34 -12.62 -8.90
N GLU A 286 1.12 -12.99 -9.91
CA GLU A 286 0.80 -14.14 -10.74
C GLU A 286 0.77 -15.43 -9.91
N LEU A 287 1.67 -15.56 -8.93
CA LEU A 287 1.68 -16.69 -8.03
C LEU A 287 0.41 -16.76 -7.18
N SER A 288 -0.09 -15.61 -6.67
CA SER A 288 -1.33 -15.55 -5.92
C SER A 288 -2.53 -16.03 -6.75
N VAL A 289 -2.56 -15.65 -8.03
CA VAL A 289 -3.60 -16.09 -8.97
C VAL A 289 -3.50 -17.60 -9.23
N ALA A 290 -2.28 -18.12 -9.38
CA ALA A 290 -2.06 -19.56 -9.55
C ALA A 290 -2.53 -20.34 -8.31
N VAL A 291 -2.32 -19.77 -7.12
CA VAL A 291 -2.81 -20.36 -5.88
C VAL A 291 -4.33 -20.35 -5.80
N PHE A 292 -4.98 -19.25 -6.18
CA PHE A 292 -6.45 -19.20 -6.27
C PHE A 292 -7.00 -20.27 -7.22
N ASP A 293 -6.45 -20.39 -8.42
CA ASP A 293 -6.87 -21.40 -9.40
C ASP A 293 -6.72 -22.83 -8.85
N GLY A 294 -5.61 -23.11 -8.14
CA GLY A 294 -5.43 -24.40 -7.49
C GLY A 294 -6.43 -24.64 -6.35
N TYR A 295 -6.78 -23.61 -5.57
CA TYR A 295 -7.82 -23.70 -4.54
C TYR A 295 -9.19 -23.99 -5.14
N ASP A 296 -9.57 -23.35 -6.25
CA ASP A 296 -10.83 -23.63 -6.93
C ASP A 296 -10.90 -25.06 -7.44
N ARG A 297 -9.80 -25.58 -8.01
CA ARG A 297 -9.71 -27.01 -8.37
C ARG A 297 -9.90 -27.92 -7.17
N LEU A 298 -9.29 -27.59 -6.03
CA LEU A 298 -9.49 -28.35 -4.79
C LEU A 298 -10.93 -28.25 -4.26
N ARG A 299 -11.63 -27.13 -4.43
CA ARG A 299 -13.05 -27.01 -4.05
C ARG A 299 -13.95 -27.89 -4.93
N VAL A 300 -13.65 -27.97 -6.22
CA VAL A 300 -14.43 -28.79 -7.17
C VAL A 300 -14.15 -30.29 -6.98
N GLN A 301 -12.89 -30.67 -6.73
CA GLN A 301 -12.47 -32.08 -6.66
C GLN A 301 -12.47 -32.64 -5.24
N GLY A 302 -12.33 -31.78 -4.24
CA GLY A 302 -12.17 -32.14 -2.84
C GLY A 302 -13.50 -32.43 -2.16
N ARG A 303 -13.44 -33.25 -1.10
CA ARG A 303 -14.60 -33.56 -0.23
C ARG A 303 -14.70 -32.65 0.98
N ARG A 304 -13.72 -31.77 1.21
CA ARG A 304 -13.65 -30.85 2.35
C ARG A 304 -13.70 -29.40 1.89
N PRO A 305 -14.34 -28.50 2.67
CA PRO A 305 -14.31 -27.07 2.39
C PRO A 305 -12.86 -26.56 2.38
N VAL A 306 -12.51 -25.79 1.36
CA VAL A 306 -11.22 -25.10 1.27
C VAL A 306 -11.48 -23.59 1.42
N PRO A 307 -10.91 -22.92 2.44
CA PRO A 307 -11.14 -21.50 2.67
C PRO A 307 -10.57 -20.63 1.55
N VAL A 308 -10.89 -19.35 1.54
CA VAL A 308 -10.35 -18.41 0.53
C VAL A 308 -8.98 -17.93 1.01
N PRO A 309 -7.90 -18.17 0.24
CA PRO A 309 -6.57 -17.72 0.64
C PRO A 309 -6.49 -16.19 0.54
N TYR A 310 -5.63 -15.61 1.36
CA TYR A 310 -5.41 -14.16 1.42
C TYR A 310 -3.94 -13.85 1.11
N PHE A 311 -3.69 -12.73 0.45
CA PHE A 311 -2.35 -12.31 0.02
C PHE A 311 -2.15 -10.83 0.28
N ASP A 312 -1.02 -10.49 0.87
CA ASP A 312 -0.64 -9.11 1.19
C ASP A 312 0.79 -8.79 0.74
N GLY A 313 1.16 -7.52 0.77
CA GLY A 313 2.51 -7.06 0.45
C GLY A 313 2.77 -6.82 -1.05
N ASP A 314 4.04 -6.67 -1.42
CA ASP A 314 4.51 -6.24 -2.74
C ASP A 314 4.43 -7.38 -3.75
N LEU A 315 3.19 -7.68 -4.15
CA LEU A 315 2.89 -8.78 -5.05
C LEU A 315 3.48 -8.57 -6.45
N ASP A 316 3.81 -7.35 -6.85
CA ASP A 316 4.36 -7.07 -8.18
C ASP A 316 5.88 -7.39 -8.25
N ARG A 317 6.53 -7.74 -7.13
CA ARG A 317 7.92 -8.20 -7.12
C ARG A 317 8.11 -9.52 -7.86
N PRO A 318 9.29 -9.74 -8.48
CA PRO A 318 9.64 -11.03 -9.02
C PRO A 318 9.74 -12.07 -7.90
N VAL A 319 9.24 -13.27 -8.15
CA VAL A 319 9.47 -14.41 -7.25
C VAL A 319 10.96 -14.77 -7.33
N PHE A 320 11.64 -14.98 -6.19
CA PHE A 320 13.08 -15.32 -6.21
C PHE A 320 13.36 -16.53 -7.12
N GLY A 321 14.45 -16.49 -7.89
CA GLY A 321 14.79 -17.54 -8.86
C GLY A 321 14.01 -17.45 -10.19
N THR A 322 13.34 -16.33 -10.47
CA THR A 322 12.84 -16.00 -11.82
C THR A 322 13.71 -14.92 -12.48
N GLU A 323 13.77 -14.93 -13.81
CA GLU A 323 14.31 -13.78 -14.55
C GLU A 323 13.33 -12.61 -14.44
N ILE A 324 13.85 -11.38 -14.40
CA ILE A 324 13.05 -10.15 -14.26
C ILE A 324 11.96 -10.12 -15.34
N ALA A 325 10.71 -10.12 -14.90
CA ALA A 325 9.52 -10.06 -15.74
C ALA A 325 9.60 -8.84 -16.67
N ARG A 326 9.28 -9.02 -17.95
CA ARG A 326 8.96 -7.90 -18.85
C ARG A 326 7.44 -7.65 -18.74
N GLY A 327 7.03 -6.66 -17.95
CA GLY A 327 5.61 -6.28 -17.80
C GLY A 327 4.96 -6.71 -16.48
N ARG A 328 3.87 -6.01 -16.14
CA ARG A 328 3.04 -6.31 -14.95
C ARG A 328 1.94 -7.30 -15.34
N GLY A 329 2.05 -8.54 -14.89
CA GLY A 329 1.00 -9.54 -15.03
C GLY A 329 -0.19 -9.22 -14.11
N VAL A 330 -1.31 -8.78 -14.69
CA VAL A 330 -2.53 -8.43 -13.94
C VAL A 330 -3.54 -9.57 -14.01
N PRO A 331 -4.16 -9.98 -12.88
CA PRO A 331 -5.20 -10.98 -12.87
C PRO A 331 -6.38 -10.62 -13.78
N VAL A 332 -6.89 -11.61 -14.49
CA VAL A 332 -8.07 -11.51 -15.35
C VAL A 332 -9.00 -12.68 -15.05
N GLU A 333 -10.26 -12.39 -14.77
CA GLU A 333 -11.32 -13.38 -14.65
C GLU A 333 -12.12 -13.40 -15.95
N ARG A 334 -12.08 -14.51 -16.69
CA ARG A 334 -12.91 -14.67 -17.89
C ARG A 334 -14.35 -14.90 -17.46
N LEU A 335 -15.28 -14.11 -18.00
CA LEU A 335 -16.70 -14.23 -17.69
C LEU A 335 -17.39 -15.21 -18.63
N ASP A 336 -17.10 -15.09 -19.93
CA ASP A 336 -17.63 -15.96 -20.98
C ASP A 336 -16.66 -16.06 -22.18
N GLU A 337 -17.16 -16.32 -23.39
CA GLU A 337 -16.36 -16.41 -24.62
C GLU A 337 -16.03 -15.03 -25.23
N ALA A 338 -16.75 -13.98 -24.84
CA ALA A 338 -16.62 -12.62 -25.38
C ALA A 338 -16.07 -11.63 -24.35
N MET A 339 -16.19 -11.89 -23.06
CA MET A 339 -15.95 -10.92 -22.00
C MET A 339 -15.03 -11.46 -20.90
N ALA A 340 -14.20 -10.56 -20.35
CA ALA A 340 -13.38 -10.81 -19.17
C ALA A 340 -13.29 -9.58 -18.27
N LEU A 341 -13.01 -9.79 -17.00
CA LEU A 341 -12.80 -8.76 -15.99
C LEU A 341 -11.31 -8.65 -15.67
N LEU A 342 -10.70 -7.52 -16.01
CA LEU A 342 -9.34 -7.15 -15.66
C LEU A 342 -9.31 -6.54 -14.25
N HIS A 343 -8.46 -7.06 -13.37
CA HIS A 343 -8.24 -6.52 -12.02
C HIS A 343 -7.29 -5.30 -12.01
N ALA A 344 -7.47 -4.41 -12.98
CA ALA A 344 -6.80 -3.12 -13.10
C ALA A 344 -7.75 -2.09 -13.73
N GLY A 345 -7.63 -0.85 -13.28
CA GLY A 345 -8.48 0.27 -13.69
C GLY A 345 -7.71 1.51 -14.08
N ILE A 346 -8.38 2.66 -14.10
CA ILE A 346 -7.79 3.94 -14.50
C ILE A 346 -6.57 4.34 -13.65
N ILE A 347 -6.52 3.87 -12.40
CA ILE A 347 -5.41 4.12 -11.48
C ILE A 347 -4.17 3.31 -11.87
N ASP A 348 -4.37 2.15 -12.50
CA ASP A 348 -3.31 1.30 -13.06
C ASP A 348 -2.89 1.75 -14.47
N GLY A 349 -3.32 2.93 -14.91
CA GLY A 349 -3.05 3.43 -16.25
C GLY A 349 -3.88 2.75 -17.33
N VAL A 350 -4.90 1.96 -16.98
CA VAL A 350 -5.79 1.33 -17.95
C VAL A 350 -6.67 2.40 -18.59
N ALA A 351 -6.73 2.39 -19.92
CA ALA A 351 -7.50 3.33 -20.71
C ALA A 351 -8.51 2.58 -21.60
N ASN A 352 -9.59 3.27 -21.97
CA ASN A 352 -10.59 2.71 -22.87
C ASN A 352 -9.96 2.45 -24.25
N GLY A 353 -10.26 1.31 -24.86
CA GLY A 353 -9.65 0.89 -26.13
C GLY A 353 -8.23 0.33 -26.02
N MET A 354 -7.66 0.21 -24.81
CA MET A 354 -6.34 -0.39 -24.61
C MET A 354 -6.35 -1.87 -25.01
N ALA A 355 -5.44 -2.26 -25.90
CA ALA A 355 -5.25 -3.65 -26.30
C ALA A 355 -4.37 -4.39 -25.28
N VAL A 356 -4.79 -5.59 -24.88
CA VAL A 356 -4.06 -6.46 -23.94
C VAL A 356 -3.98 -7.89 -24.48
N ARG A 357 -3.01 -8.66 -23.99
CA ARG A 357 -2.86 -10.08 -24.28
C ARG A 357 -3.19 -10.90 -23.04
N LEU A 358 -4.17 -11.79 -23.16
CA LEU A 358 -4.56 -12.72 -22.10
C LEU A 358 -3.81 -14.03 -22.25
N ARG A 359 -3.19 -14.48 -21.16
CA ARG A 359 -2.51 -15.77 -21.07
C ARG A 359 -2.99 -16.58 -19.87
N PRO A 360 -3.00 -17.91 -19.96
CA PRO A 360 -3.12 -18.77 -18.79
C PRO A 360 -2.00 -18.47 -17.78
N VAL A 361 -2.34 -18.50 -16.50
CA VAL A 361 -1.38 -18.34 -15.40
C VAL A 361 -0.39 -19.51 -15.39
N VAL A 362 -0.92 -20.73 -15.60
CA VAL A 362 -0.15 -21.96 -15.79
C VAL A 362 -0.34 -22.39 -17.25
N PRO A 363 0.63 -22.11 -18.14
CA PRO A 363 0.47 -22.41 -19.55
C PRO A 363 0.62 -23.90 -19.81
N GLU A 364 -0.44 -24.51 -20.35
CA GLU A 364 -0.37 -25.86 -20.92
C GLU A 364 0.25 -25.81 -22.31
N SER A 365 0.94 -26.89 -22.70
CA SER A 365 1.61 -26.96 -24.00
C SER A 365 0.61 -26.76 -25.14
N GLY A 366 0.84 -25.74 -25.97
CA GLY A 366 0.01 -25.43 -27.15
C GLY A 366 -1.09 -24.38 -26.94
N MET A 367 -1.28 -23.81 -25.73
CA MET A 367 -2.23 -22.72 -25.53
C MET A 367 -1.69 -21.37 -26.02
N ALA A 368 -2.35 -20.77 -27.01
CA ALA A 368 -2.03 -19.44 -27.54
C ALA A 368 -2.59 -18.33 -26.65
N GLN A 369 -1.95 -17.15 -26.65
CA GLN A 369 -2.48 -15.96 -25.99
C GLN A 369 -3.71 -15.41 -26.74
N LEU A 370 -4.73 -14.97 -26.01
CA LEU A 370 -5.91 -14.35 -26.61
C LEU A 370 -5.77 -12.82 -26.62
N PRO A 371 -5.95 -12.14 -27.76
CA PRO A 371 -6.06 -10.69 -27.76
C PRO A 371 -7.38 -10.26 -27.10
N ALA A 372 -7.35 -9.17 -26.35
CA ALA A 372 -8.55 -8.53 -25.80
C ALA A 372 -8.38 -7.00 -25.80
N THR A 373 -9.50 -6.28 -25.73
CA THR A 373 -9.51 -4.81 -25.71
C THR A 373 -10.33 -4.33 -24.52
N VAL A 374 -9.87 -3.30 -23.82
CA VAL A 374 -10.63 -2.68 -22.73
C VAL A 374 -11.85 -1.96 -23.31
N GLU A 375 -13.05 -2.40 -22.93
CA GLU A 375 -14.33 -1.83 -23.39
C GLU A 375 -14.89 -0.83 -22.38
N LYS A 376 -14.73 -1.11 -21.08
CA LYS A 376 -15.17 -0.25 -20.00
C LYS A 376 -14.10 -0.16 -18.92
N VAL A 377 -13.67 1.05 -18.61
CA VAL A 377 -12.70 1.31 -17.54
C VAL A 377 -13.45 1.63 -16.25
N GLY A 378 -13.15 0.90 -15.18
CA GLY A 378 -13.49 1.29 -13.82
C GLY A 378 -12.24 1.75 -13.06
N THR A 379 -12.42 2.06 -11.78
CA THR A 379 -11.35 2.67 -10.98
C THR A 379 -10.21 1.70 -10.66
N THR A 380 -10.56 0.48 -10.26
CA THR A 380 -9.64 -0.60 -9.90
C THR A 380 -9.81 -1.86 -10.75
N ARG A 381 -10.87 -1.91 -11.57
CA ARG A 381 -11.19 -3.02 -12.48
C ARG A 381 -11.70 -2.50 -13.80
N SER A 382 -11.47 -3.23 -14.87
CA SER A 382 -11.94 -2.89 -16.21
C SER A 382 -12.53 -4.10 -16.90
N VAL A 383 -13.50 -3.88 -17.77
CA VAL A 383 -14.11 -4.92 -18.58
C VAL A 383 -13.38 -5.01 -19.91
N LEU A 384 -13.01 -6.22 -20.30
CA LEU A 384 -12.34 -6.55 -21.55
C LEU A 384 -13.30 -7.27 -22.49
N ALA A 385 -13.25 -6.90 -23.76
CA ALA A 385 -13.81 -7.66 -24.87
C ALA A 385 -12.73 -8.57 -25.47
N ILE A 386 -12.92 -9.88 -25.39
CA ILE A 386 -12.03 -10.91 -25.95
C ILE A 386 -12.19 -10.91 -27.48
N SER A 387 -11.06 -10.83 -28.18
CA SER A 387 -11.01 -10.81 -29.64
C SER A 387 -10.68 -12.20 -30.18
N GLY A 388 -11.62 -12.81 -30.89
CA GLY A 388 -11.44 -14.11 -31.54
C GLY A 388 -12.00 -15.31 -30.76
N PRO A 389 -11.93 -16.53 -31.33
CA PRO A 389 -12.55 -17.71 -30.74
C PRO A 389 -11.80 -18.17 -29.49
N VAL A 390 -12.55 -18.38 -28.40
CA VAL A 390 -12.05 -18.96 -27.14
C VAL A 390 -12.18 -20.48 -27.17
N PRO A 391 -11.07 -21.24 -27.07
CA PRO A 391 -11.17 -22.70 -26.98
C PRO A 391 -11.95 -23.13 -25.71
N PRO A 392 -12.77 -24.19 -25.75
CA PRO A 392 -13.48 -24.68 -24.56
C PRO A 392 -12.55 -25.08 -23.40
N SER A 393 -11.32 -25.46 -23.71
CA SER A 393 -10.28 -25.80 -22.74
C SER A 393 -9.53 -24.59 -22.16
N PHE A 394 -9.87 -23.37 -22.59
CA PHE A 394 -9.18 -22.17 -22.13
C PHE A 394 -9.61 -21.81 -20.70
N PRO A 395 -8.67 -21.56 -19.77
CA PRO A 395 -9.00 -21.39 -18.37
C PRO A 395 -9.85 -20.13 -18.12
N PHE A 396 -10.56 -20.14 -16.99
CA PHE A 396 -11.30 -18.97 -16.51
C PHE A 396 -10.37 -17.96 -15.82
N THR A 397 -9.32 -18.45 -15.18
CA THR A 397 -8.33 -17.62 -14.48
C THR A 397 -7.14 -17.34 -15.40
N LEU A 398 -6.94 -16.05 -15.72
CA LEU A 398 -5.99 -15.57 -16.71
C LEU A 398 -5.12 -14.45 -16.13
N VAL A 399 -4.09 -14.09 -16.90
CA VAL A 399 -3.25 -12.91 -16.67
C VAL A 399 -3.24 -12.07 -17.93
N ALA A 400 -3.43 -10.75 -17.79
CA ALA A 400 -3.13 -9.79 -18.84
C ALA A 400 -1.72 -9.22 -18.63
N ASP A 401 -0.92 -9.26 -19.68
CA ASP A 401 0.32 -8.48 -19.71
C ASP A 401 -0.07 -7.03 -20.02
N LEU A 402 -0.11 -6.20 -18.98
CA LEU A 402 -0.19 -4.76 -19.21
C LEU A 402 1.19 -4.28 -19.66
N PRO A 403 1.27 -3.40 -20.68
CA PRO A 403 2.51 -2.67 -20.91
C PRO A 403 2.87 -2.03 -19.57
N GLU A 404 4.15 -2.07 -19.20
CA GLU A 404 4.60 -1.25 -18.07
C GLU A 404 4.06 0.15 -18.33
N VAL A 405 3.11 0.60 -17.50
CA VAL A 405 2.92 2.04 -17.34
C VAL A 405 4.34 2.49 -17.07
N PRO A 406 4.94 3.33 -17.94
CA PRO A 406 6.37 3.55 -17.88
C PRO A 406 6.72 3.84 -16.43
N ALA A 407 7.77 3.15 -15.97
CA ALA A 407 8.27 3.02 -14.60
C ALA A 407 8.54 4.36 -13.87
N ARG A 408 8.07 5.49 -14.40
CA ARG A 408 8.24 6.84 -13.91
C ARG A 408 7.08 7.73 -14.36
N ARG A 409 6.39 8.40 -13.43
CA ARG A 409 5.42 9.47 -13.74
C ARG A 409 6.16 10.64 -14.38
N ARG A 410 5.75 11.04 -15.58
CA ARG A 410 6.39 12.15 -16.32
C ARG A 410 5.85 13.49 -15.83
N PHE A 411 6.75 14.41 -15.55
CA PHE A 411 6.44 15.81 -15.22
C PHE A 411 7.29 16.74 -16.05
N ASN A 412 6.65 17.69 -16.72
CA ASN A 412 7.30 18.68 -17.54
C ASN A 412 7.74 19.87 -16.68
N LEU A 413 9.05 20.13 -16.59
CA LEU A 413 9.59 21.35 -15.99
C LEU A 413 9.99 22.35 -17.07
N SER A 414 9.49 23.57 -16.99
CA SER A 414 9.96 24.66 -17.83
C SER A 414 11.34 25.13 -17.35
N ALA A 415 12.23 25.44 -18.30
CA ALA A 415 13.52 26.04 -18.02
C ALA A 415 13.37 27.33 -17.17
N PRO A 416 14.31 27.59 -16.25
CA PRO A 416 14.23 28.73 -15.36
C PRO A 416 14.24 30.07 -16.11
N VAL A 417 13.39 30.99 -15.65
CA VAL A 417 13.37 32.39 -16.11
C VAL A 417 13.76 33.30 -14.96
N ALA A 418 14.67 34.25 -15.17
CA ALA A 418 15.04 35.20 -14.13
C ALA A 418 13.97 36.27 -13.93
N ALA A 419 13.73 36.64 -12.67
CA ALA A 419 13.07 37.89 -12.35
C ALA A 419 13.96 39.07 -12.78
N ALA A 420 13.34 40.23 -13.01
CA ALA A 420 14.06 41.44 -13.41
C ALA A 420 15.10 41.82 -12.35
N GLY A 421 16.37 41.90 -12.75
CA GLY A 421 17.50 42.22 -11.87
C GLY A 421 18.21 41.02 -11.24
N ASP A 422 17.75 39.79 -11.50
CA ASP A 422 18.34 38.54 -10.98
C ASP A 422 19.02 37.68 -12.07
N GLU A 423 19.29 38.26 -13.25
CA GLU A 423 19.86 37.57 -14.41
C GLU A 423 21.23 36.95 -14.10
N ALA A 424 21.97 37.50 -13.14
CA ALA A 424 23.26 36.99 -12.69
C ALA A 424 23.18 35.55 -12.13
N TYR A 425 22.02 35.13 -11.62
CA TYR A 425 21.81 33.81 -11.03
C TYR A 425 21.26 32.78 -12.04
N LEU A 426 20.84 33.24 -13.22
CA LEU A 426 20.17 32.41 -14.23
C LEU A 426 21.06 31.27 -14.73
N VAL A 427 22.36 31.53 -14.94
CA VAL A 427 23.31 30.52 -15.42
C VAL A 427 23.45 29.36 -14.43
N ALA A 428 23.55 29.68 -13.14
CA ALA A 428 23.64 28.66 -12.08
C ALA A 428 22.34 27.86 -11.94
N ALA A 429 21.19 28.54 -12.06
CA ALA A 429 19.88 27.90 -12.04
C ALA A 429 19.66 26.98 -13.26
N GLN A 430 20.08 27.42 -14.45
CA GLN A 430 20.01 26.63 -15.68
C GLN A 430 20.83 25.34 -15.57
N ALA A 431 22.06 25.43 -15.04
CA ALA A 431 22.89 24.27 -14.81
C ALA A 431 22.27 23.28 -13.78
N ALA A 432 21.60 23.81 -12.74
CA ALA A 432 20.89 22.97 -11.77
C ALA A 432 19.66 22.29 -12.39
N PHE A 433 18.91 23.00 -13.24
CA PHE A 433 17.78 22.47 -14.01
C PHE A 433 18.19 21.35 -14.98
N GLU A 434 19.26 21.56 -15.76
CA GLU A 434 19.76 20.56 -16.70
C GLU A 434 20.23 19.30 -15.97
N ARG A 435 20.82 19.44 -14.79
CA ARG A 435 21.20 18.29 -13.97
C ARG A 435 19.98 17.59 -13.36
N ALA A 436 19.00 18.34 -12.87
CA ALA A 436 17.78 17.79 -12.30
C ALA A 436 16.92 17.03 -13.32
N THR A 437 16.87 17.50 -14.57
CA THR A 437 16.12 16.83 -15.66
C THR A 437 16.87 15.65 -16.28
N ARG A 438 18.20 15.59 -16.11
CA ARG A 438 19.02 14.46 -16.57
C ARG A 438 19.06 13.32 -15.54
N ASP A 439 19.27 13.66 -14.27
CA ASP A 439 19.61 12.68 -13.23
C ASP A 439 18.51 12.55 -12.15
N GLY A 440 17.46 13.39 -12.19
CA GLY A 440 16.56 13.59 -11.07
C GLY A 440 15.25 12.81 -11.11
N GLY A 441 14.83 12.32 -9.94
CA GLY A 441 13.52 11.69 -9.71
C GLY A 441 13.43 10.23 -10.17
N GLU A 442 14.41 9.77 -10.94
CA GLU A 442 14.45 8.47 -11.58
C GLU A 442 14.37 7.28 -10.60
N ASP A 443 15.08 7.39 -9.48
CA ASP A 443 15.15 6.43 -8.37
C ASP A 443 13.86 6.38 -7.54
N ARG A 444 12.98 7.38 -7.72
CA ARG A 444 11.77 7.60 -6.92
C ARG A 444 10.49 7.48 -7.75
N GLY A 445 10.56 6.92 -8.95
CA GLY A 445 9.38 6.71 -9.79
C GLY A 445 8.86 7.97 -10.50
N PHE A 446 9.70 9.01 -10.64
CA PHE A 446 9.39 10.21 -11.41
C PHE A 446 10.39 10.40 -12.55
N LEU A 447 9.92 10.98 -13.66
CA LEU A 447 10.76 11.37 -14.78
C LEU A 447 10.49 12.84 -15.07
N PHE A 448 11.51 13.66 -14.86
CA PHE A 448 11.42 15.09 -15.06
C PHE A 448 11.90 15.45 -16.47
N VAL A 449 10.99 15.91 -17.31
CA VAL A 449 11.28 16.30 -18.70
C VAL A 449 11.48 17.80 -18.75
N GLY A 450 12.64 18.24 -19.22
CA GLY A 450 12.92 19.67 -19.43
C GLY A 450 12.24 20.21 -20.68
N LEU A 451 11.52 21.31 -20.54
CA LEU A 451 10.90 22.07 -21.62
C LEU A 451 11.52 23.47 -21.75
N PRO A 452 11.41 24.12 -22.92
CA PRO A 452 11.77 25.52 -23.07
C PRO A 452 11.05 26.46 -22.10
N ALA A 453 11.65 27.61 -21.82
CA ALA A 453 11.05 28.66 -21.01
C ALA A 453 9.74 29.16 -21.65
N GLY A 454 8.67 29.25 -20.87
CA GLY A 454 7.37 29.77 -21.31
C GLY A 454 6.50 28.77 -22.09
N ASP A 455 6.91 27.51 -22.20
CA ASP A 455 6.07 26.46 -22.76
C ASP A 455 4.83 26.22 -21.87
N SER A 456 3.65 26.40 -22.47
CA SER A 456 2.37 26.25 -21.76
C SER A 456 2.03 24.81 -21.37
N SER A 457 2.77 23.82 -21.87
CA SER A 457 2.62 22.40 -21.50
C SER A 457 3.45 22.00 -20.27
N ALA A 458 4.20 22.94 -19.67
CA ALA A 458 4.92 22.70 -18.44
C ALA A 458 3.97 22.51 -17.24
N ASP A 459 4.17 21.44 -16.48
CA ASP A 459 3.46 21.19 -15.23
C ASP A 459 3.99 22.09 -14.12
N ILE A 460 5.29 22.37 -14.15
CA ILE A 460 6.01 23.20 -13.18
C ILE A 460 6.89 24.20 -13.93
N ALA A 461 6.64 25.49 -13.76
CA ALA A 461 7.51 26.55 -14.23
C ALA A 461 8.55 26.93 -13.16
N LEU A 462 9.75 27.31 -13.59
CA LEU A 462 10.83 27.71 -12.70
C LEU A 462 11.11 29.20 -12.85
N ARG A 463 11.18 29.93 -11.74
CA ARG A 463 11.59 31.34 -11.72
C ARG A 463 12.75 31.57 -10.77
N VAL A 464 13.74 32.35 -11.19
CA VAL A 464 14.91 32.69 -10.37
C VAL A 464 14.68 34.02 -9.67
N GLU A 465 14.82 34.02 -8.34
CA GLU A 465 14.66 35.18 -7.46
C GLU A 465 15.80 35.23 -6.45
N GLY A 466 16.74 36.14 -6.69
CA GLY A 466 18.07 36.15 -6.10
C GLY A 466 18.71 34.76 -6.19
N ARG A 467 19.07 34.20 -5.03
CA ARG A 467 19.73 32.89 -4.93
C ARG A 467 18.76 31.70 -4.92
N ASN A 468 17.46 31.92 -5.19
CA ASN A 468 16.45 30.86 -5.13
C ASN A 468 15.86 30.55 -6.50
N ILE A 469 15.57 29.27 -6.73
CA ILE A 469 14.76 28.76 -7.82
C ILE A 469 13.38 28.48 -7.23
N VAL A 470 12.38 29.24 -7.63
CA VAL A 470 10.99 29.15 -7.21
C VAL A 470 10.23 28.24 -8.16
N LEU A 471 9.53 27.24 -7.62
CA LEU A 471 8.71 26.31 -8.39
C LEU A 471 7.26 26.81 -8.42
N LEU A 472 6.73 26.99 -9.63
CA LEU A 472 5.40 27.52 -9.89
C LEU A 472 4.55 26.44 -10.61
N PRO A 473 3.57 25.81 -9.97
CA PRO A 473 2.68 24.86 -10.63
C PRO A 473 1.82 25.54 -11.70
N SER A 474 1.52 24.83 -12.79
CA SER A 474 0.70 25.28 -13.94
C SER A 474 -0.67 25.85 -13.57
N SER A 475 -1.20 25.42 -12.42
CA SER A 475 -2.49 25.87 -11.90
C SER A 475 -2.48 27.22 -11.18
N MET A 476 -1.32 27.83 -10.94
CA MET A 476 -1.24 29.17 -10.41
C MET A 476 -1.39 30.17 -11.55
N THR A 477 -2.56 30.80 -11.63
CA THR A 477 -2.76 31.98 -12.48
C THR A 477 -1.75 33.05 -12.06
N TRP A 478 -0.82 33.35 -12.96
CA TRP A 478 0.25 34.33 -12.90
C TRP A 478 -0.08 35.59 -12.07
N GLY A 479 0.28 35.56 -10.79
CA GLY A 479 0.45 36.76 -9.97
C GLY A 479 1.93 36.89 -9.59
N PRO A 480 2.53 38.09 -9.63
CA PRO A 480 3.89 38.27 -9.17
C PRO A 480 3.95 37.93 -7.67
N PRO A 481 4.98 37.20 -7.20
CA PRO A 481 5.27 37.11 -5.78
C PRO A 481 5.60 38.53 -5.30
N PRO A 482 5.38 38.83 -4.01
CA PRO A 482 5.72 40.13 -3.48
C PRO A 482 7.21 40.42 -3.74
N SER A 483 7.48 41.48 -4.49
CA SER A 483 8.82 42.00 -4.70
C SER A 483 9.33 42.54 -3.36
N GLN A 484 10.24 41.79 -2.76
CA GLN A 484 10.96 42.11 -1.53
C GLN A 484 10.13 42.05 -0.24
N GLY A 485 10.06 40.86 0.35
CA GLY A 485 9.70 40.65 1.76
C GLY A 485 10.22 39.30 2.27
N PRO A 486 10.26 39.06 3.59
CA PRO A 486 10.71 37.79 4.19
C PRO A 486 9.79 36.59 3.91
N ASP A 487 8.89 36.72 2.93
CA ASP A 487 7.74 35.87 2.67
C ASP A 487 8.05 34.72 1.70
N ARG A 488 9.24 34.13 1.85
CA ARG A 488 9.77 32.99 1.07
C ARG A 488 9.01 31.68 1.28
N ARG A 489 7.97 31.67 2.14
CA ARG A 489 7.28 30.46 2.61
C ARG A 489 6.04 30.11 1.79
N ARG A 490 5.74 30.89 0.74
CA ARG A 490 4.55 30.71 -0.11
C ARG A 490 4.74 29.76 -1.29
N PHE A 491 5.98 29.49 -1.68
CA PHE A 491 6.31 28.63 -2.81
C PHE A 491 7.38 27.61 -2.42
N LYS A 492 7.40 26.45 -3.08
CA LYS A 492 8.52 25.51 -2.95
C LYS A 492 9.73 26.14 -3.63
N THR A 493 10.88 26.10 -2.97
CA THR A 493 12.11 26.72 -3.45
C THR A 493 13.30 25.79 -3.32
N ALA A 494 14.22 25.89 -4.27
CA ALA A 494 15.56 25.33 -4.19
C ALA A 494 16.58 26.48 -4.11
N THR A 495 17.55 26.39 -3.19
CA THR A 495 18.59 27.42 -3.04
C THR A 495 19.86 27.08 -3.82
N LEU A 496 20.51 28.12 -4.37
CA LEU A 496 21.81 28.08 -5.02
C LEU A 496 23.01 28.16 -4.05
N ASP A 497 22.77 28.30 -2.74
CA ASP A 497 23.82 28.53 -1.73
C ASP A 497 24.85 27.40 -1.62
N GLY A 498 24.45 26.16 -1.92
CA GLY A 498 25.32 24.98 -1.88
C GLY A 498 25.99 24.63 -3.20
N GLY A 499 25.91 25.50 -4.22
CA GLY A 499 26.38 25.21 -5.58
C GLY A 499 25.39 24.38 -6.41
N THR A 500 25.73 24.14 -7.68
CA THR A 500 24.83 23.55 -8.69
C THR A 500 24.32 22.16 -8.32
N GLU A 501 25.16 21.32 -7.71
CA GLU A 501 24.78 19.95 -7.33
C GLU A 501 23.76 19.93 -6.17
N ALA A 502 24.02 20.70 -5.12
CA ALA A 502 23.09 20.85 -4.01
C ALA A 502 21.76 21.49 -4.47
N ALA A 503 21.83 22.47 -5.38
CA ALA A 503 20.67 23.11 -5.97
C ALA A 503 19.84 22.14 -6.83
N ALA A 504 20.48 21.30 -7.64
CA ALA A 504 19.80 20.28 -8.43
C ALA A 504 19.10 19.25 -7.52
N ALA A 505 19.79 18.77 -6.49
CA ALA A 505 19.19 17.85 -5.51
C ALA A 505 18.00 18.49 -4.76
N ALA A 506 18.10 19.78 -4.40
CA ALA A 506 17.00 20.51 -3.79
C ALA A 506 15.82 20.69 -4.75
N LEU A 507 16.08 21.02 -6.02
CA LEU A 507 15.08 21.16 -7.06
C LEU A 507 14.31 19.85 -7.28
N VAL A 508 15.02 18.72 -7.38
CA VAL A 508 14.40 17.39 -7.49
C VAL A 508 13.51 17.09 -6.29
N ARG A 509 13.98 17.31 -5.06
CA ARG A 509 13.15 17.10 -3.86
C ARG A 509 11.87 17.93 -3.90
N SER A 510 11.99 19.24 -4.16
CA SER A 510 10.84 20.14 -4.22
C SER A 510 9.87 19.80 -5.36
N ALA A 511 10.38 19.37 -6.51
CA ALA A 511 9.56 18.96 -7.65
C ALA A 511 8.78 17.66 -7.35
N ILE A 512 9.39 16.69 -6.68
CA ILE A 512 8.71 15.44 -6.25
C ILE A 512 7.55 15.75 -5.30
N GLU A 513 7.78 16.60 -4.29
CA GLU A 513 6.72 16.97 -3.34
C GLU A 513 5.51 17.60 -4.05
N LEU A 514 5.76 18.47 -5.03
CA LEU A 514 4.72 19.10 -5.83
C LEU A 514 4.02 18.10 -6.77
N ALA A 515 4.80 17.23 -7.41
CA ALA A 515 4.33 16.17 -8.30
C ALA A 515 3.40 15.16 -7.61
N GLN A 516 3.69 14.82 -6.35
CA GLN A 516 2.84 13.94 -5.54
C GLN A 516 1.42 14.50 -5.37
N GLY A 517 1.30 15.78 -5.01
CA GLY A 517 0.00 16.45 -4.88
C GLY A 517 -0.75 16.54 -6.21
N LEU A 518 -0.05 16.87 -7.30
CA LEU A 518 -0.65 16.93 -8.64
C LEU A 518 -1.18 15.58 -9.11
N ASN A 519 -0.45 14.49 -8.86
CA ASN A 519 -0.88 13.14 -9.22
C ASN A 519 -2.15 12.70 -8.47
N VAL A 520 -2.22 12.99 -7.16
CA VAL A 520 -3.41 12.70 -6.35
C VAL A 520 -4.62 13.45 -6.90
N LEU A 521 -4.44 14.69 -7.33
CA LEU A 521 -5.49 15.48 -7.97
C LEU A 521 -5.92 14.92 -9.33
N ASP A 522 -4.98 14.46 -10.17
CA ASP A 522 -5.31 13.82 -11.45
C ASP A 522 -6.14 12.55 -11.24
N VAL A 523 -5.73 11.69 -10.29
CA VAL A 523 -6.52 10.49 -9.94
C VAL A 523 -7.89 10.86 -9.40
N ALA A 524 -7.96 11.82 -8.47
CA ALA A 524 -9.24 12.28 -7.94
C ALA A 524 -10.15 12.86 -9.04
N ALA A 525 -9.59 13.62 -10.00
CA ALA A 525 -10.36 14.19 -11.10
C ALA A 525 -10.94 13.10 -12.02
N ARG A 526 -10.15 12.08 -12.35
CA ARG A 526 -10.63 10.90 -13.09
C ARG A 526 -11.70 10.12 -12.33
N MET A 527 -11.59 10.04 -11.00
CA MET A 527 -12.64 9.44 -10.16
C MET A 527 -13.95 10.25 -10.15
N VAL A 528 -13.88 11.59 -10.25
CA VAL A 528 -15.08 12.44 -10.37
C VAL A 528 -15.89 12.03 -11.60
N GLU A 529 -15.23 11.81 -12.74
CA GLU A 529 -15.87 11.38 -13.98
C GLU A 529 -16.57 10.01 -13.88
N GLN A 530 -16.08 9.14 -12.98
CA GLN A 530 -16.60 7.78 -12.78
C GLN A 530 -17.49 7.64 -11.54
N SER A 531 -17.80 8.75 -10.87
CA SER A 531 -18.61 8.73 -9.65
C SER A 531 -20.00 8.16 -9.92
N SER A 532 -20.35 7.09 -9.21
CA SER A 532 -21.62 6.37 -9.39
C SER A 532 -22.54 6.47 -8.17
N VAL A 533 -22.00 6.98 -7.06
CA VAL A 533 -22.76 7.30 -5.85
C VAL A 533 -23.32 8.72 -5.95
N ARG A 534 -24.58 8.90 -5.57
CA ARG A 534 -25.23 10.21 -5.58
C ARG A 534 -25.14 10.90 -4.22
N ILE A 535 -24.09 11.72 -4.05
CA ILE A 535 -24.04 12.71 -2.96
C ILE A 535 -24.27 14.09 -3.56
N ASN A 536 -25.32 14.79 -3.11
CA ASN A 536 -25.54 16.19 -3.45
C ASN A 536 -24.62 17.05 -2.58
N VAL A 537 -23.69 17.76 -3.22
CA VAL A 537 -22.76 18.70 -2.56
C VAL A 537 -23.22 20.10 -2.89
N ARG A 538 -23.41 20.93 -1.87
CA ARG A 538 -23.68 22.37 -2.02
C ARG A 538 -22.69 23.17 -1.20
N ALA A 539 -22.01 24.10 -1.84
CA ALA A 539 -21.03 24.95 -1.20
C ALA A 539 -21.61 26.33 -0.82
N PHE A 540 -21.21 26.85 0.34
CA PHE A 540 -21.61 28.17 0.80
C PHE A 540 -20.40 28.90 1.39
N ARG A 541 -20.28 30.19 1.13
CA ARG A 541 -19.31 31.07 1.77
C ARG A 541 -20.01 31.93 2.82
N LEU A 542 -19.47 31.94 4.02
CA LEU A 542 -19.74 32.98 5.00
C LEU A 542 -18.54 33.93 4.99
N PRO A 543 -18.70 35.17 4.46
CA PRO A 543 -17.65 36.17 4.56
C PRO A 543 -17.33 36.42 6.03
N ALA A 544 -16.07 36.72 6.35
CA ALA A 544 -15.73 37.29 7.64
C ALA A 544 -16.65 38.51 7.86
N GLY A 545 -17.55 38.45 8.85
CA GLY A 545 -18.34 39.61 9.23
C GLY A 545 -17.37 40.77 9.48
N GLN A 546 -17.70 42.00 9.05
CA GLN A 546 -16.85 43.17 9.27
C GLN A 546 -16.39 43.19 10.73
N ALA A 547 -15.17 42.73 11.00
CA ALA A 547 -14.58 42.85 12.31
C ALA A 547 -14.33 44.35 12.52
N PRO A 548 -14.69 44.92 13.69
CA PRO A 548 -14.39 46.32 13.96
C PRO A 548 -12.90 46.54 13.73
N SER A 549 -12.59 47.61 13.01
CA SER A 549 -11.24 48.07 12.77
C SER A 549 -10.43 48.06 14.06
N VAL A 550 -9.16 47.65 13.93
CA VAL A 550 -8.11 47.61 14.97
C VAL A 550 -8.09 46.32 15.78
N VAL A 551 -7.44 45.30 15.20
CA VAL A 551 -6.79 44.25 15.97
C VAL A 551 -5.31 44.24 15.55
N PRO A 552 -4.36 44.36 16.49
CA PRO A 552 -2.93 44.44 16.17
C PRO A 552 -2.40 43.11 15.58
N PRO A 553 -1.20 43.11 14.93
CA PRO A 553 -0.64 41.99 14.15
C PRO A 553 -0.50 40.65 14.91
N ASP A 554 -0.70 40.65 16.21
CA ASP A 554 -0.64 39.55 17.15
C ASP A 554 -2.02 38.88 17.40
N ALA A 555 -3.11 39.38 16.80
CA ALA A 555 -4.47 38.86 17.03
C ALA A 555 -5.27 38.49 15.75
N TYR A 556 -4.64 37.74 14.84
CA TYR A 556 -5.25 37.06 13.68
C TYR A 556 -6.13 35.83 14.07
N GLN A 557 -6.98 35.95 15.10
CA GLN A 557 -7.89 34.88 15.50
C GLN A 557 -9.25 35.04 14.81
N CYS A 558 -9.65 34.02 14.06
CA CYS A 558 -10.95 34.02 13.40
C CYS A 558 -12.09 33.76 14.39
N ALA A 559 -13.21 34.47 14.18
CA ALA A 559 -14.42 34.27 14.97
C ALA A 559 -14.90 32.81 14.88
N GLN A 560 -15.32 32.25 16.01
CA GLN A 560 -15.92 30.92 16.03
C GLN A 560 -17.32 30.98 15.45
N THR A 561 -17.61 30.09 14.52
CA THR A 561 -18.93 29.93 13.89
C THR A 561 -19.36 28.47 13.99
N PRO A 562 -20.68 28.17 14.00
CA PRO A 562 -21.18 26.80 14.11
C PRO A 562 -20.59 25.88 13.03
N GLY A 563 -20.21 24.66 13.39
CA GLY A 563 -19.65 23.68 12.43
C GLY A 563 -20.67 22.69 11.87
N ASP A 564 -21.86 22.61 12.48
CA ASP A 564 -22.88 21.59 12.28
C ASP A 564 -24.12 22.09 11.52
N ARG A 565 -24.25 23.41 11.33
CA ARG A 565 -25.37 24.07 10.65
C ARG A 565 -24.91 25.27 9.84
N LEU A 566 -25.66 25.59 8.78
CA LEU A 566 -25.44 26.77 7.94
C LEU A 566 -25.86 28.04 8.70
N PRO A 567 -24.95 29.02 8.93
CA PRO A 567 -25.30 30.27 9.60
C PRO A 567 -26.14 31.20 8.73
N LEU A 568 -26.88 32.11 9.37
CA LEU A 568 -27.52 33.24 8.71
C LEU A 568 -26.45 34.12 8.04
N GLY A 569 -26.63 34.43 6.75
CA GLY A 569 -25.66 35.20 5.96
C GLY A 569 -24.67 34.35 5.15
N ALA A 570 -24.71 33.01 5.25
CA ALA A 570 -23.98 32.14 4.34
C ALA A 570 -24.55 32.26 2.91
N GLN A 571 -23.71 32.61 1.96
CA GLN A 571 -24.06 32.82 0.56
C GLN A 571 -23.74 31.55 -0.25
N PRO A 572 -24.66 31.04 -1.08
CA PRO A 572 -24.37 29.90 -1.94
C PRO A 572 -23.26 30.24 -2.93
N LEU A 573 -22.41 29.26 -3.24
CA LEU A 573 -21.38 29.37 -4.26
C LEU A 573 -21.84 28.65 -5.52
N ASP A 574 -21.45 29.19 -6.68
CA ASP A 574 -21.63 28.53 -7.97
C ASP A 574 -20.50 27.51 -8.17
N ASP A 575 -20.83 26.32 -8.65
CA ASP A 575 -19.89 25.23 -8.90
C ASP A 575 -19.00 25.49 -10.12
N LEU A 576 -19.39 26.43 -11.00
CA LEU A 576 -18.62 26.81 -12.20
C LEU A 576 -17.49 27.81 -11.93
N ASP A 577 -17.56 28.56 -10.83
CA ASP A 577 -16.58 29.58 -10.47
C ASP A 577 -15.47 29.05 -9.55
N ILE A 578 -14.30 29.70 -9.55
CA ILE A 578 -13.27 29.51 -8.52
C ILE A 578 -13.43 30.65 -7.51
N PRO A 579 -14.21 30.47 -6.43
CA PRO A 579 -14.50 31.52 -5.49
C PRO A 579 -13.26 32.00 -4.73
N THR A 580 -13.15 33.32 -4.57
CA THR A 580 -12.08 33.96 -3.81
C THR A 580 -12.44 34.07 -2.33
N PHE A 581 -11.56 33.59 -1.46
CA PHE A 581 -11.67 33.63 -0.01
C PHE A 581 -10.56 34.48 0.61
N ARG A 582 -10.92 35.22 1.66
CA ARG A 582 -10.03 36.05 2.48
C ARG A 582 -9.81 35.40 3.85
N HIS A 583 -8.84 35.94 4.58
CA HIS A 583 -8.61 35.58 5.97
C HIS A 583 -9.91 35.63 6.78
N CYS A 584 -10.21 34.56 7.52
CA CYS A 584 -11.40 34.36 8.34
C CYS A 584 -12.75 34.21 7.63
N ASP A 585 -12.77 34.11 6.30
CA ASP A 585 -13.94 33.57 5.62
C ASP A 585 -14.15 32.09 6.02
N ALA A 586 -15.38 31.61 5.98
CA ALA A 586 -15.69 30.20 6.20
C ALA A 586 -16.39 29.60 4.98
N LEU A 587 -15.88 28.45 4.53
CA LEU A 587 -16.53 27.59 3.55
C LEU A 587 -17.36 26.54 4.28
N TYR A 588 -18.62 26.38 3.87
CA TYR A 588 -19.49 25.31 4.32
C TYR A 588 -19.83 24.41 3.13
N LEU A 589 -19.65 23.10 3.31
CA LEU A 589 -20.15 22.09 2.39
C LEU A 589 -21.34 21.38 3.04
N GLN A 590 -22.49 21.47 2.41
CA GLN A 590 -23.65 20.65 2.74
C GLN A 590 -23.61 19.40 1.86
N LEU A 591 -23.51 18.24 2.50
CA LEU A 591 -23.43 16.92 1.87
C LEU A 591 -24.71 16.17 2.18
N ARG A 592 -25.49 15.83 1.16
CA ARG A 592 -26.70 15.01 1.32
C ARG A 592 -26.54 13.70 0.54
N ASN A 593 -26.70 12.58 1.24
CA ASN A 593 -26.71 11.28 0.58
C ASN A 593 -28.08 11.04 -0.09
N GLU A 594 -28.09 11.03 -1.42
CA GLU A 594 -29.26 10.73 -2.26
C GLU A 594 -29.21 9.32 -2.85
N ASP A 595 -28.18 8.55 -2.49
CA ASP A 595 -28.09 7.13 -2.78
C ASP A 595 -28.88 6.31 -1.76
N ARG A 596 -29.09 5.03 -2.09
CA ARG A 596 -29.79 4.07 -1.21
C ARG A 596 -28.85 3.37 -0.23
N TRP A 597 -27.54 3.56 -0.41
CA TRP A 597 -26.48 2.91 0.37
C TRP A 597 -25.84 3.90 1.34
N PRO A 598 -25.43 3.47 2.56
CA PRO A 598 -24.54 4.26 3.40
C PRO A 598 -23.23 4.54 2.67
N VAL A 599 -22.67 5.74 2.85
CA VAL A 599 -21.43 6.15 2.19
C VAL A 599 -20.41 6.59 3.24
N ASP A 600 -19.25 5.94 3.24
CA ASP A 600 -18.12 6.33 4.07
C ASP A 600 -17.32 7.40 3.31
N LEU A 601 -17.25 8.62 3.87
CA LEU A 601 -16.67 9.80 3.24
C LEU A 601 -15.40 10.24 3.96
N SER A 602 -14.41 10.68 3.19
CA SER A 602 -13.23 11.39 3.67
C SER A 602 -13.11 12.74 3.00
N ALA A 603 -12.57 13.67 3.77
CA ALA A 603 -12.35 15.03 3.31
C ALA A 603 -10.94 15.47 3.65
N PHE A 604 -10.17 15.81 2.62
CA PHE A 604 -8.84 16.36 2.75
C PHE A 604 -8.69 17.55 1.81
N TYR A 605 -7.67 18.33 2.08
CA TYR A 605 -7.34 19.54 1.36
C TYR A 605 -5.94 19.36 0.77
N ILE A 606 -5.76 19.75 -0.49
CA ILE A 606 -4.46 19.82 -1.16
C ILE A 606 -4.17 21.28 -1.43
N ASP A 607 -3.04 21.74 -0.90
CA ASP A 607 -2.64 23.12 -1.05
C ASP A 607 -2.06 23.42 -2.44
N SER A 608 -1.86 24.70 -2.71
CA SER A 608 -1.26 25.18 -3.94
C SER A 608 0.22 24.75 -4.12
N LEU A 609 0.86 24.19 -3.08
CA LEU A 609 2.21 23.62 -3.12
C LEU A 609 2.22 22.10 -3.19
N GLY A 610 1.06 21.48 -3.39
CA GLY A 610 0.91 20.04 -3.50
C GLY A 610 0.98 19.29 -2.17
N CYS A 611 0.93 19.97 -1.02
CA CYS A 611 0.87 19.33 0.30
C CYS A 611 -0.59 18.99 0.68
N ALA A 612 -0.84 17.90 1.41
CA ALA A 612 -2.19 17.53 1.84
C ALA A 612 -2.41 17.61 3.36
N ALA A 613 -3.62 17.99 3.77
CA ALA A 613 -4.04 18.04 5.17
C ALA A 613 -5.49 17.52 5.35
N PRO A 614 -5.81 16.85 6.47
CA PRO A 614 -7.19 16.45 6.76
C PRO A 614 -8.05 17.68 7.09
N LEU A 615 -9.32 17.62 6.70
CA LEU A 615 -10.30 18.62 7.15
C LEU A 615 -11.03 18.24 8.44
N LEU A 616 -10.95 16.97 8.82
CA LEU A 616 -11.65 16.42 9.98
C LEU A 616 -10.69 16.41 11.17
N SER A 617 -11.17 16.84 12.34
CA SER A 617 -10.35 17.02 13.56
C SER A 617 -9.67 15.74 14.03
N THR A 618 -10.26 14.58 13.74
CA THR A 618 -9.69 13.26 14.06
C THR A 618 -8.85 12.69 12.92
N GLY A 619 -8.82 13.35 11.75
CA GLY A 619 -8.23 12.81 10.52
C GLY A 619 -8.91 11.54 9.99
N ARG A 620 -10.01 11.11 10.60
CA ARG A 620 -10.82 9.94 10.22
C ARG A 620 -12.02 10.40 9.39
N GLY A 621 -12.35 9.66 8.35
CA GLY A 621 -13.60 9.82 7.60
C GLY A 621 -14.86 9.66 8.46
N PHE A 622 -16.02 9.86 7.85
CA PHE A 622 -17.31 9.67 8.51
C PHE A 622 -18.32 8.97 7.61
N ARG A 623 -19.26 8.25 8.21
CA ARG A 623 -20.40 7.66 7.50
C ARG A 623 -21.54 8.66 7.32
N LEU A 624 -22.10 8.68 6.11
CA LEU A 624 -23.30 9.42 5.75
C LEU A 624 -24.41 8.46 5.31
N GLU A 625 -25.40 8.28 6.18
CA GLU A 625 -26.53 7.38 5.94
C GLU A 625 -27.46 7.88 4.82
N PRO A 626 -28.18 6.99 4.12
CA PRO A 626 -29.14 7.36 3.09
C PRO A 626 -30.13 8.43 3.55
N GLY A 627 -30.30 9.46 2.72
CA GLY A 627 -31.20 10.59 3.00
C GLY A 627 -30.73 11.56 4.10
N LYS A 628 -29.62 11.28 4.79
CA LYS A 628 -29.06 12.19 5.80
C LYS A 628 -28.22 13.28 5.16
N THR A 629 -28.17 14.40 5.86
CA THR A 629 -27.37 15.57 5.51
C THR A 629 -26.32 15.79 6.58
N ARG A 630 -25.10 16.12 6.16
CA ARG A 630 -24.01 16.55 7.04
C ARG A 630 -23.40 17.83 6.51
N ILE A 631 -22.94 18.67 7.42
CA ILE A 631 -22.26 19.92 7.09
C ILE A 631 -20.80 19.80 7.49
N LEU A 632 -19.92 20.16 6.57
CA LEU A 632 -18.49 20.34 6.83
C LEU A 632 -18.18 21.83 6.79
N LYS A 633 -17.44 22.32 7.77
CA LYS A 633 -16.98 23.70 7.84
C LYS A 633 -15.46 23.75 7.70
N VAL A 634 -14.98 24.65 6.87
CA VAL A 634 -13.57 25.00 6.74
C VAL A 634 -13.42 26.50 6.99
N THR A 635 -12.70 26.87 8.05
CA THR A 635 -12.33 28.27 8.27
C THR A 635 -11.05 28.56 7.51
N VAL A 636 -11.07 29.59 6.67
CA VAL A 636 -9.90 30.05 5.92
C VAL A 636 -8.99 30.80 6.88
N ASN A 637 -7.87 30.18 7.19
CA ASN A 637 -6.76 30.86 7.84
C ASN A 637 -5.67 31.12 6.80
N THR A 638 -5.14 32.33 6.76
CA THR A 638 -4.05 32.73 5.84
C THR A 638 -2.89 33.36 6.60
N TRP A 639 -2.90 33.27 7.94
CA TRP A 639 -1.85 33.73 8.84
C TRP A 639 -1.62 32.73 9.98
N SER A 640 -0.37 32.33 10.18
CA SER A 640 0.00 31.38 11.22
C SER A 640 0.71 32.10 12.38
N ALA A 641 0.04 32.15 13.53
CA ALA A 641 0.59 32.72 14.76
C ALA A 641 1.83 31.94 15.26
N SER A 642 1.84 30.61 15.13
CA SER A 642 2.99 29.77 15.48
C SER A 642 4.22 30.00 14.59
N ARG A 643 4.01 30.45 13.34
CA ARG A 643 5.09 30.69 12.36
C ARG A 643 5.47 32.16 12.19
N GLY A 644 4.70 33.08 12.78
CA GLY A 644 4.89 34.53 12.67
C GLY A 644 4.81 35.07 11.24
N GLY A 645 3.94 34.50 10.39
CA GLY A 645 3.85 34.87 8.97
C GLY A 645 2.64 34.29 8.23
N PRO A 646 2.44 34.69 6.97
CA PRO A 646 1.29 34.25 6.17
C PRO A 646 1.41 32.78 5.74
N SER A 647 0.26 32.15 5.53
CA SER A 647 0.14 30.76 5.07
C SER A 647 0.20 30.67 3.54
N THR A 648 0.22 29.44 3.00
CA THR A 648 0.09 29.20 1.56
C THR A 648 -1.21 29.84 1.02
N THR A 649 -1.09 30.49 -0.12
CA THR A 649 -2.16 31.24 -0.80
C THR A 649 -2.08 30.97 -2.29
N GLY A 650 -3.22 30.86 -2.97
CA GLY A 650 -3.28 30.44 -4.36
C GLY A 650 -4.57 29.69 -4.67
N ILE A 651 -4.55 28.86 -5.73
CA ILE A 651 -5.65 27.93 -5.99
C ILE A 651 -5.45 26.71 -5.11
N GLU A 652 -6.41 26.48 -4.22
CA GLU A 652 -6.43 25.37 -3.29
C GLU A 652 -7.54 24.38 -3.67
N ARG A 653 -7.38 23.11 -3.28
CA ARG A 653 -8.36 22.06 -3.60
C ARG A 653 -8.89 21.39 -2.36
N LEU A 654 -10.20 21.30 -2.30
CA LEU A 654 -10.89 20.43 -1.38
C LEU A 654 -11.25 19.14 -2.10
N VAL A 655 -10.85 18.00 -1.56
CA VAL A 655 -11.13 16.70 -2.15
C VAL A 655 -11.99 15.90 -1.17
N LEU A 656 -13.17 15.51 -1.65
CA LEU A 656 -14.04 14.55 -0.99
C LEU A 656 -13.95 13.23 -1.75
N LEU A 657 -13.64 12.15 -1.05
CA LEU A 657 -13.68 10.79 -1.58
C LEU A 657 -14.65 9.96 -0.75
N GLY A 658 -15.44 9.12 -1.38
CA GLY A 658 -16.38 8.24 -0.71
C GLY A 658 -16.50 6.88 -1.37
N SER A 659 -16.85 5.88 -0.57
CA SER A 659 -17.16 4.53 -1.00
C SER A 659 -18.50 4.12 -0.39
N ALA A 660 -19.41 3.60 -1.22
CA ALA A 660 -20.71 3.12 -0.76
C ALA A 660 -20.62 1.68 -0.23
N ARG A 661 -21.33 1.44 0.87
CA ARG A 661 -21.44 0.12 1.51
C ARG A 661 -22.67 -0.61 0.99
N GLN A 662 -22.46 -1.76 0.35
CA GLN A 662 -23.56 -2.62 -0.10
C GLN A 662 -24.20 -3.41 1.07
N SER A 663 -23.55 -3.46 2.25
CA SER A 663 -24.07 -4.07 3.47
C SER A 663 -24.13 -3.06 4.63
N PRO A 664 -25.28 -2.89 5.31
CA PRO A 664 -25.42 -1.97 6.45
C PRO A 664 -24.84 -2.50 7.78
N LEU A 665 -24.33 -3.74 7.82
CA LEU A 665 -23.76 -4.39 9.02
C LEU A 665 -22.23 -4.24 9.15
N GLU A 666 -21.57 -3.59 8.19
CA GLU A 666 -20.12 -3.37 8.23
C GLU A 666 -19.77 -2.09 9.02
N ASP A 667 -18.80 -2.15 9.93
CA ASP A 667 -18.35 -1.01 10.72
C ASP A 667 -17.83 0.15 9.85
N ALA A 668 -17.87 1.37 10.40
CA ALA A 668 -17.39 2.57 9.72
C ALA A 668 -15.87 2.50 9.51
N VAL A 669 -15.44 2.37 8.26
CA VAL A 669 -14.01 2.38 7.94
C VAL A 669 -13.47 3.82 7.98
N ALA A 670 -12.48 4.02 8.84
CA ALA A 670 -11.76 5.27 8.94
C ALA A 670 -10.75 5.41 7.80
N TYR A 671 -11.19 5.91 6.66
CA TYR A 671 -10.28 6.37 5.62
C TYR A 671 -9.50 7.60 6.14
N SER A 672 -8.18 7.48 6.27
CA SER A 672 -7.28 8.60 6.58
C SER A 672 -6.23 8.74 5.48
N PHE A 673 -6.33 9.83 4.73
CA PHE A 673 -5.49 10.13 3.56
C PHE A 673 -4.32 11.09 3.85
N VAL A 674 -4.11 11.39 5.13
CA VAL A 674 -3.13 12.39 5.59
C VAL A 674 -1.69 11.95 5.40
N GLY A 675 -1.45 10.65 5.27
CA GLY A 675 -0.12 10.08 5.02
C GLY A 675 0.27 9.99 3.55
N LEU A 676 -0.59 10.41 2.61
CA LEU A 676 -0.41 10.18 1.17
C LEU A 676 0.51 11.17 0.46
N VAL A 677 0.79 12.30 1.10
CA VAL A 677 1.46 13.47 0.53
C VAL A 677 2.28 14.07 1.67
N PRO A 678 3.42 14.75 1.40
CA PRO A 678 4.15 15.46 2.42
C PRO A 678 3.19 16.27 3.29
N ARG A 679 3.16 15.97 4.59
CA ARG A 679 2.41 16.78 5.53
C ARG A 679 2.94 18.20 5.39
N CYS A 680 2.05 19.19 5.33
CA CYS A 680 2.48 20.59 5.35
C CYS A 680 3.40 20.79 6.58
N ASN A 681 4.71 20.94 6.38
CA ASN A 681 5.76 21.05 7.43
C ASN A 681 5.34 21.98 8.58
N GLU A 682 4.67 21.49 9.63
CA GLU A 682 3.97 22.31 10.64
C GLU A 682 3.43 23.63 10.06
N ALA A 683 2.90 23.51 8.83
CA ALA A 683 2.62 24.59 7.91
C ALA A 683 1.16 24.58 7.45
N GLY A 684 0.32 23.81 8.14
CA GLY A 684 -1.12 23.71 7.89
C GLY A 684 -1.92 24.63 8.81
N ASN A 685 -3.01 25.15 8.25
CA ASN A 685 -3.94 26.12 8.84
C ASN A 685 -4.91 25.56 9.89
N LEU A 686 -4.63 24.40 10.50
CA LEU A 686 -5.47 23.75 11.52
C LEU A 686 -4.58 22.99 12.53
N PRO A 687 -4.99 22.83 13.79
CA PRO A 687 -4.13 22.32 14.85
C PRO A 687 -3.62 20.90 14.53
N PRO A 688 -2.44 20.52 15.05
CA PRO A 688 -1.93 19.16 14.90
C PRO A 688 -2.91 18.20 15.58
N ALA A 689 -3.50 17.30 14.79
CA ALA A 689 -4.01 16.06 15.35
C ALA A 689 -2.77 15.24 15.73
N ASN A 690 -2.70 14.87 17.01
CA ASN A 690 -1.66 14.00 17.55
C ASN A 690 -1.42 12.81 16.62
N ALA A 691 -0.14 12.49 16.45
CA ALA A 691 0.29 11.26 15.82
C ALA A 691 -0.43 10.09 16.50
N GLU A 692 -1.25 9.37 15.73
CA GLU A 692 -1.60 7.95 15.84
C GLU A 692 -2.84 7.69 14.98
N SER A 693 -2.61 7.37 13.70
CA SER A 693 -3.59 6.64 12.90
C SER A 693 -2.88 5.48 12.19
N ARG A 694 -2.36 4.56 13.03
CA ARG A 694 -2.13 3.16 12.65
C ARG A 694 -3.47 2.45 12.86
N GLY A 695 -4.37 2.62 11.90
CA GLY A 695 -5.70 1.99 11.92
C GLY A 695 -6.05 1.51 10.53
N SER A 696 -6.50 0.25 10.46
CA SER A 696 -6.81 -0.52 9.25
C SER A 696 -7.69 0.24 8.25
N VAL A 697 -7.19 0.40 7.01
CA VAL A 697 -7.74 -0.12 5.76
C VAL A 697 -6.70 0.08 4.66
N THR A 698 -6.12 -1.03 4.23
CA THR A 698 -4.89 -1.13 3.45
C THR A 698 -5.11 -0.90 1.95
N GLY A 699 -6.23 -1.27 1.33
CA GLY A 699 -6.39 -1.21 -0.14
C GLY A 699 -6.39 0.21 -0.74
N PHE A 700 -7.38 1.03 -0.39
CA PHE A 700 -7.61 2.33 -1.03
C PHE A 700 -6.58 3.40 -0.60
N ARG A 701 -6.12 3.38 0.66
CA ARG A 701 -5.02 4.23 1.12
C ARG A 701 -3.70 3.89 0.42
N ARG A 702 -3.36 2.60 0.30
CA ARG A 702 -2.14 2.18 -0.41
C ARG A 702 -2.23 2.47 -1.92
N MET A 703 -3.40 2.29 -2.53
CA MET A 703 -3.69 2.71 -3.90
C MET A 703 -3.44 4.21 -4.14
N MET A 704 -3.81 5.06 -3.18
CA MET A 704 -3.53 6.50 -3.30
C MET A 704 -2.07 6.87 -3.00
N LEU A 705 -1.31 6.04 -2.25
CA LEU A 705 0.15 6.18 -2.09
C LEU A 705 0.88 5.88 -3.40
N GLU A 706 0.49 4.80 -4.08
CA GLU A 706 0.96 4.47 -5.43
C GLU A 706 0.63 5.59 -6.42
N ALA A 707 -0.61 6.11 -6.35
CA ALA A 707 -1.04 7.23 -7.17
C ALA A 707 -0.13 8.45 -6.96
N ALA A 708 0.17 8.79 -5.70
CA ALA A 708 1.07 9.88 -5.36
C ALA A 708 2.49 9.66 -5.88
N GLY A 709 2.93 8.43 -6.13
CA GLY A 709 4.29 8.11 -6.59
C GLY A 709 5.23 7.70 -5.46
N TYR A 710 4.69 7.18 -4.35
CA TYR A 710 5.48 6.34 -3.45
C TYR A 710 5.77 5.01 -4.15
N ALA A 711 6.80 4.29 -3.69
CA ALA A 711 7.10 2.91 -4.13
C ALA A 711 5.80 2.09 -4.22
N PRO A 712 5.67 1.12 -5.15
CA PRO A 712 4.44 0.36 -5.35
C PRO A 712 3.94 -0.19 -4.00
N VAL A 713 2.96 0.50 -3.41
CA VAL A 713 2.37 0.13 -2.15
C VAL A 713 1.32 -0.93 -2.45
N THR A 714 1.80 -2.15 -2.64
CA THR A 714 1.18 -3.41 -2.24
C THR A 714 -0.36 -3.44 -2.27
N ARG A 715 -0.95 -3.79 -3.41
CA ARG A 715 -2.36 -4.22 -3.48
C ARG A 715 -2.49 -5.66 -3.00
N SER A 716 -3.22 -5.87 -1.90
CA SER A 716 -3.61 -7.22 -1.47
C SER A 716 -4.31 -7.96 -2.60
N GLY A 717 -3.97 -9.24 -2.76
CA GLY A 717 -4.25 -10.03 -3.96
C GLY A 717 -5.73 -10.15 -4.30
N LEU A 718 -6.62 -10.05 -3.30
CA LEU A 718 -8.06 -10.09 -3.47
C LEU A 718 -8.75 -9.46 -2.23
N ALA A 719 -8.39 -8.24 -1.84
CA ALA A 719 -9.44 -7.39 -1.28
C ALA A 719 -10.43 -7.20 -2.44
N VAL A 720 -11.53 -7.96 -2.40
CA VAL A 720 -12.65 -7.81 -3.30
C VAL A 720 -13.55 -6.76 -2.67
N PRO A 721 -13.43 -5.46 -3.02
CA PRO A 721 -14.62 -4.67 -3.04
C PRO A 721 -15.46 -5.20 -4.21
N LEU A 722 -16.53 -5.90 -3.87
CA LEU A 722 -17.76 -5.92 -4.67
C LEU A 722 -17.97 -4.52 -5.22
N GLU A 723 -18.02 -4.37 -6.55
CA GLU A 723 -18.37 -3.13 -7.29
C GLU A 723 -18.45 -1.90 -6.36
N GLU A 724 -17.29 -1.40 -5.93
CA GLU A 724 -17.30 -0.28 -5.00
C GLU A 724 -17.85 0.91 -5.76
N LYS A 725 -19.10 1.28 -5.45
CA LYS A 725 -19.64 2.53 -5.96
C LYS A 725 -18.86 3.62 -5.25
N ILE A 726 -18.13 4.40 -6.02
CA ILE A 726 -17.33 5.50 -5.51
C ILE A 726 -18.02 6.84 -5.71
N PHE A 727 -17.64 7.76 -4.84
CA PHE A 727 -17.92 9.18 -4.92
C PHE A 727 -16.59 9.93 -4.91
N ALA A 728 -16.43 10.89 -5.79
CA ALA A 728 -15.37 11.88 -5.71
C ALA A 728 -15.94 13.26 -6.02
N HIS A 729 -15.46 14.28 -5.31
CA HIS A 729 -15.80 15.67 -5.59
C HIS A 729 -14.59 16.56 -5.28
N ILE A 730 -14.28 17.47 -6.20
CA ILE A 730 -13.18 18.43 -6.06
C ILE A 730 -13.77 19.83 -6.10
N ALA A 731 -13.61 20.58 -5.00
CA ALA A 731 -13.92 22.00 -4.98
C ALA A 731 -12.61 22.81 -5.10
N ARG A 732 -12.60 23.83 -5.96
CA ARG A 732 -11.45 24.72 -6.17
C ARG A 732 -11.72 26.07 -5.52
N LEU A 733 -10.75 26.61 -4.81
CA LEU A 733 -10.88 27.84 -4.03
C LEU A 733 -9.66 28.72 -4.30
N ARG A 734 -9.82 30.05 -4.41
CA ARG A 734 -8.68 30.98 -4.46
C ARG A 734 -8.50 31.65 -3.11
N LEU A 735 -7.35 31.48 -2.45
CA LEU A 735 -7.05 32.15 -1.18
C LEU A 735 -6.21 33.42 -1.39
N LEU A 736 -6.63 34.53 -0.77
CA LEU A 736 -5.87 35.78 -0.73
C LEU A 736 -5.08 35.93 0.58
N PRO A 737 -3.91 36.58 0.54
CA PRO A 737 -3.12 36.83 1.75
C PRO A 737 -3.80 37.81 2.72
N PRO A 738 -3.37 37.80 4.00
CA PRO A 738 -3.81 38.78 4.98
C PRO A 738 -3.51 40.21 4.51
N GLY A 739 -4.54 41.05 4.41
CA GLY A 739 -4.41 42.46 4.04
C GLY A 739 -4.35 42.77 2.53
N GLY A 740 -4.47 41.78 1.64
CA GLY A 740 -4.43 42.01 0.18
C GLY A 740 -5.80 42.38 -0.44
N GLY A 741 -5.81 43.46 -1.23
CA GLY A 741 -6.69 43.58 -2.40
C GLY A 741 -6.12 42.77 -3.57
N GLU A 742 -6.90 42.59 -4.64
CA GLU A 742 -6.46 41.88 -5.86
C GLU A 742 -5.18 42.43 -6.47
#